data_AF-A0A229VZ94-F1
#
_entry.id   AF-A0A229VZ94-F1
#
_cell.length_a   1.000
_cell.length_b   1.000
_cell.length_c   1.000
_cell.angle_alpha   90.00
_cell.angle_beta   90.00
_cell.angle_gamma   90.00
#
_symmetry.space_group_name_H-M   'P 1'
#
loop_
_entity.id
_entity.type
_entity.pdbx_description
1 polymer ?
#
loop_
_entity_poly.entity_id
_entity_poly.type
_entity_poly.pdbx_seq_one_letter_code
_entity_poly.pdbx_strand_id
1 'polypeptide(L)'
;MVRTSHVEDSSDPVRRRNGVIRSEKGRADREASGARAHLIRRVAGTFAAITAALAMMIAPAASAAPAATKTDASTLNPVVTYTGDGMTFSKISHAGSGVETNDGIVDYAGKGLVKPYEQGVSQEGNGSRGQSYSYASAVYGDWVYINTMYGGLGIANILNYSVPGMSAEAMKAAMDTMYNGNLYMGEPDGVQAGGILVKVNVKTGETKILMSRENGVMPTFRDALVLNGKIYFVGMIVDTTHLNQRELATALAMQNGFPVIYQIDPEDNDRITCVYDALGILSDDKATSEAGKTRYDKLIADNVFTSTRAIADFNGTLIAGALDNDGVFLTASKDPSAGEDSFKTIATMEDFGGEPAWHRTDVNGGGGIYQAIEYNGQLYVVVCTGTPANQNAQGTKQAFSIWRGTVNGDPTERSSWTWSRVVGDTSKGARYTYGIDPSRISAGAATLVKYNGQLYIGDYNDVSSALQGFVLQKNFTTQATNLEQSINLYRMDANENVELVVGDPTDMFPKGGISGTGTGYGSHMNQYTWQATVYEGKLYIGTMDTTTLLEPIAQFTNGDLIHMTPDEWKKQINYLRVFLELLIKDSTNSGDASANGSGNAAANGDKAPEASTFSARSADSASTDSAGAADLVAQAVTQASDRKQQTMPQTLSLDSDSAKSKDSGKVSLTDDQTAKLVDGLTNGGIVPGSLDDTALADQINDLNNQLNALDSLIGAKASDGAQFRDAYAQLLDEYGKIAVPDNLKPLYDMLLKLTTKENLQAYAKSVKYLKTSKSGFDLYAISDKDGKVSVETVTKNGFGDRYNHGLRIFAKTSDYLLIGTANPFYGTQLWRTPNTQKVKYAITVSDDGNGTASASVKTAAQGERVTIAAKPNDGYRLKEWKVLYGGVGVKDNAFVMTNKDVAVQAVFEKTNDAVDPNQPDNGGVEGGGTETDGKTGSDNGSNAAQNVPSNANRTVDNSQTTSAKTTKKLSATGTAIVGVSVGAVLALVVGGAFVLNRRKARR
;
A
#
# COMPACT_ATOMS: atom_id res chain seq x y z
N MET A 1 -39.31 32.38 -14.42
CA MET A 1 -40.71 32.84 -14.45
C MET A 1 -41.30 32.44 -15.80
N VAL A 2 -42.36 31.62 -15.80
CA VAL A 2 -43.40 31.41 -16.84
C VAL A 2 -43.16 31.87 -18.31
N ARG A 3 -43.25 30.93 -19.28
CA ARG A 3 -43.67 31.06 -20.72
C ARG A 3 -42.78 31.78 -21.77
N THR A 4 -42.96 31.64 -23.10
CA THR A 4 -43.28 30.48 -24.01
C THR A 4 -42.93 30.80 -25.49
N SER A 5 -42.78 29.73 -26.29
CA SER A 5 -42.71 29.57 -27.77
C SER A 5 -43.51 30.47 -28.75
N HIS A 6 -42.94 30.71 -29.95
CA HIS A 6 -43.46 30.49 -31.34
C HIS A 6 -42.54 31.23 -32.39
N VAL A 7 -42.25 30.81 -33.64
CA VAL A 7 -43.06 30.35 -34.81
C VAL A 7 -43.71 31.56 -35.56
N GLU A 8 -43.63 31.77 -36.89
CA GLU A 8 -43.47 30.86 -38.06
C GLU A 8 -42.69 31.47 -39.29
N ASP A 9 -42.04 30.60 -40.11
CA ASP A 9 -41.89 30.51 -41.61
C ASP A 9 -41.75 31.71 -42.61
N SER A 10 -41.02 31.48 -43.74
CA SER A 10 -41.32 32.11 -45.06
C SER A 10 -40.61 31.50 -46.32
N SER A 11 -41.39 30.83 -47.20
CA SER A 11 -41.36 30.87 -48.69
C SER A 11 -40.25 30.20 -49.57
N ASP A 12 -40.69 29.63 -50.70
CA ASP A 12 -39.96 29.07 -51.88
C ASP A 12 -40.76 29.40 -53.18
N PRO A 13 -40.17 29.39 -54.41
CA PRO A 13 -40.87 28.65 -55.49
C PRO A 13 -40.03 28.03 -56.65
N VAL A 14 -40.09 26.68 -56.75
CA VAL A 14 -40.59 25.89 -57.91
C VAL A 14 -40.01 26.06 -59.35
N ARG A 15 -39.52 24.93 -59.95
CA ARG A 15 -39.87 24.52 -61.36
C ARG A 15 -39.61 23.02 -61.73
N ARG A 16 -40.71 22.24 -61.76
CA ARG A 16 -41.17 21.13 -62.67
C ARG A 16 -40.20 20.52 -63.75
N ARG A 17 -40.30 19.25 -64.22
CA ARG A 17 -41.44 18.28 -64.29
C ARG A 17 -41.07 16.81 -64.71
N ASN A 18 -42.04 15.90 -64.58
CA ASN A 18 -42.24 14.57 -65.24
C ASN A 18 -41.40 13.35 -64.78
N GLY A 19 -41.94 12.11 -64.64
CA GLY A 19 -43.35 11.66 -64.63
C GLY A 19 -43.58 10.15 -64.86
N VAL A 20 -44.77 9.61 -64.46
CA VAL A 20 -45.33 8.24 -64.70
C VAL A 20 -44.67 7.11 -63.86
N ILE A 21 -45.29 6.31 -62.96
CA ILE A 21 -46.64 5.69 -62.75
C ILE A 21 -46.85 4.32 -63.43
N ARG A 22 -46.85 3.20 -62.68
CA ARG A 22 -48.05 2.45 -62.23
C ARG A 22 -47.72 1.19 -61.38
N SER A 23 -48.76 0.52 -60.89
CA SER A 23 -48.79 -0.67 -60.03
C SER A 23 -49.38 -1.89 -60.76
N GLU A 24 -49.13 -3.14 -60.29
CA GLU A 24 -50.15 -4.04 -59.70
C GLU A 24 -49.64 -5.45 -59.33
N LYS A 25 -50.53 -6.27 -58.75
CA LYS A 25 -50.31 -7.67 -58.33
C LYS A 25 -50.46 -8.63 -59.51
N GLY A 26 -49.73 -9.76 -59.51
CA GLY A 26 -49.97 -10.89 -60.42
C GLY A 26 -49.30 -12.17 -59.92
N ARG A 27 -50.06 -13.27 -59.83
CA ARG A 27 -49.63 -14.59 -59.31
C ARG A 27 -49.92 -15.64 -60.38
N ALA A 28 -49.02 -16.62 -60.59
CA ALA A 28 -49.31 -18.05 -60.86
C ALA A 28 -48.23 -18.77 -61.71
N ASP A 29 -47.77 -19.89 -61.14
CA ASP A 29 -47.72 -21.25 -61.75
C ASP A 29 -46.54 -21.80 -62.58
N ARG A 30 -46.23 -23.06 -62.18
CA ARG A 30 -45.47 -24.16 -62.81
C ARG A 30 -43.93 -24.02 -62.79
N GLU A 31 -43.15 -24.96 -62.24
CA GLU A 31 -43.15 -26.45 -62.31
C GLU A 31 -42.76 -26.99 -63.70
N ALA A 32 -41.92 -28.03 -63.86
CA ALA A 32 -41.31 -28.94 -62.89
C ALA A 32 -39.90 -29.42 -63.35
N SER A 33 -39.27 -30.27 -62.53
CA SER A 33 -38.07 -31.10 -62.82
C SER A 33 -36.71 -30.36 -62.92
N GLY A 34 -35.62 -30.87 -62.33
CA GLY A 34 -35.53 -32.03 -61.42
C GLY A 34 -34.15 -32.71 -61.38
N ALA A 35 -33.85 -33.31 -60.23
CA ALA A 35 -32.83 -34.35 -60.00
C ALA A 35 -31.32 -34.02 -60.11
N ARG A 36 -30.74 -33.90 -58.89
CA ARG A 36 -29.62 -34.70 -58.35
C ARG A 36 -28.15 -34.27 -58.55
N ALA A 37 -27.52 -34.15 -57.38
CA ALA A 37 -26.19 -34.64 -57.00
C ALA A 37 -24.94 -33.94 -57.58
N HIS A 38 -24.20 -33.29 -56.68
CA HIS A 38 -22.84 -33.77 -56.40
C HIS A 38 -22.45 -33.59 -54.93
N LEU A 39 -22.22 -34.72 -54.25
CA LEU A 39 -21.44 -34.81 -53.02
C LEU A 39 -19.93 -34.79 -53.39
N ILE A 40 -19.07 -34.59 -52.38
CA ILE A 40 -17.61 -34.77 -52.43
C ILE A 40 -16.82 -33.71 -53.24
N ARG A 41 -16.34 -32.66 -52.55
CA ARG A 41 -14.92 -32.17 -52.60
C ARG A 41 -14.72 -30.89 -51.76
N ARG A 42 -14.11 -31.02 -50.59
CA ARG A 42 -13.29 -29.96 -49.92
C ARG A 42 -12.42 -30.55 -48.81
N VAL A 43 -11.45 -31.39 -49.22
CA VAL A 43 -10.37 -31.90 -48.36
C VAL A 43 -9.04 -31.61 -49.06
N ALA A 44 -8.37 -30.54 -48.63
CA ALA A 44 -6.96 -30.18 -48.84
C ALA A 44 -6.77 -28.75 -48.30
N GLY A 45 -5.97 -28.56 -47.24
CA GLY A 45 -5.70 -27.22 -46.69
C GLY A 45 -5.27 -27.15 -45.22
N THR A 46 -5.66 -28.12 -44.39
CA THR A 46 -5.52 -28.00 -42.92
C THR A 46 -4.87 -29.22 -42.27
N PHE A 47 -3.67 -29.62 -42.73
CA PHE A 47 -2.94 -30.77 -42.16
C PHE A 47 -1.41 -30.60 -42.02
N ALA A 48 -0.90 -29.37 -42.13
CA ALA A 48 0.53 -29.06 -41.94
C ALA A 48 0.85 -28.37 -40.60
N ALA A 49 -0.14 -27.83 -39.89
CA ALA A 49 0.07 -27.01 -38.70
C ALA A 49 0.07 -27.79 -37.36
N ILE A 50 -0.54 -28.98 -37.33
CA ILE A 50 -0.79 -29.72 -36.07
C ILE A 50 0.41 -30.59 -35.68
N THR A 51 1.17 -31.11 -36.65
CA THR A 51 2.32 -32.00 -36.41
C THR A 51 3.54 -31.29 -35.79
N ALA A 52 3.62 -29.96 -35.90
CA ALA A 52 4.70 -29.17 -35.30
C ALA A 52 4.50 -28.90 -33.80
N ALA A 53 3.27 -28.90 -33.31
CA ALA A 53 2.93 -28.53 -31.94
C ALA A 53 3.12 -29.66 -30.90
N LEU A 54 3.24 -30.92 -31.35
CA LEU A 54 3.30 -32.09 -30.46
C LEU A 54 4.71 -32.69 -30.27
N ALA A 55 5.74 -32.12 -30.88
CA ALA A 55 7.12 -32.62 -30.83
C ALA A 55 8.06 -31.86 -29.87
N MET A 56 7.57 -30.82 -29.19
CA MET A 56 8.35 -30.03 -28.20
C MET A 56 8.08 -30.42 -26.74
N MET A 57 7.27 -31.45 -26.50
CA MET A 57 7.16 -32.09 -25.18
C MET A 57 7.92 -33.42 -25.21
N ILE A 58 8.59 -33.76 -24.10
CA ILE A 58 9.39 -34.98 -23.88
C ILE A 58 10.79 -34.99 -24.55
N ALA A 59 11.73 -34.24 -23.98
CA ALA A 59 13.16 -34.59 -23.97
C ALA A 59 13.92 -33.81 -22.86
N PRO A 60 14.46 -34.47 -21.80
CA PRO A 60 15.31 -33.82 -20.81
C PRO A 60 16.80 -33.98 -21.18
N ALA A 61 17.48 -32.89 -21.53
CA ALA A 61 18.94 -32.87 -21.69
C ALA A 61 19.51 -31.48 -21.37
N ALA A 62 20.64 -31.44 -20.66
CA ALA A 62 21.39 -30.20 -20.46
C ALA A 62 22.31 -29.92 -21.65
N SER A 63 22.42 -28.66 -22.03
CA SER A 63 23.48 -28.15 -22.92
C SER A 63 23.90 -26.76 -22.45
N ALA A 64 25.20 -26.47 -22.48
CA ALA A 64 25.73 -25.23 -21.95
C ALA A 64 25.31 -24.01 -22.79
N ALA A 65 24.93 -22.92 -22.12
CA ALA A 65 24.78 -21.63 -22.78
C ALA A 65 26.17 -21.15 -23.28
N PRO A 66 26.31 -20.69 -24.53
CA PRO A 66 27.51 -19.98 -24.95
C PRO A 66 27.64 -18.69 -24.12
N ALA A 67 28.86 -18.35 -23.70
CA ALA A 67 29.09 -17.17 -22.87
C ALA A 67 28.65 -15.90 -23.62
N ALA A 68 27.58 -15.26 -23.13
CA ALA A 68 27.11 -13.99 -23.66
C ALA A 68 28.19 -12.92 -23.44
N THR A 69 28.80 -12.46 -24.53
CA THR A 69 29.72 -11.31 -24.50
C THR A 69 28.94 -10.09 -24.03
N LYS A 70 29.38 -9.46 -22.94
CA LYS A 70 28.85 -8.16 -22.50
C LYS A 70 29.09 -7.11 -23.59
N THR A 71 28.07 -6.86 -24.41
CA THR A 71 27.94 -5.59 -25.12
C THR A 71 27.74 -4.46 -24.13
N ASP A 72 28.12 -3.24 -24.52
CA ASP A 72 28.08 -2.05 -23.65
C ASP A 72 26.69 -1.80 -23.05
N ALA A 73 26.70 -1.16 -21.87
CA ALA A 73 25.55 -1.03 -20.98
C ALA A 73 24.25 -0.68 -21.73
N SER A 74 23.23 -1.53 -21.57
CA SER A 74 21.96 -1.41 -22.28
C SER A 74 21.34 -0.03 -22.06
N THR A 75 21.08 0.68 -23.16
CA THR A 75 20.38 1.96 -23.13
C THR A 75 18.99 1.75 -22.56
N LEU A 76 18.71 2.40 -21.41
CA LEU A 76 17.42 2.31 -20.76
C LEU A 76 16.36 2.96 -21.65
N ASN A 77 15.47 2.15 -22.20
CA ASN A 77 14.44 2.55 -23.17
C ASN A 77 13.03 2.30 -22.60
N PRO A 78 12.50 3.21 -21.77
CA PRO A 78 11.11 3.15 -21.29
C PRO A 78 10.08 3.07 -22.42
N VAL A 79 9.21 2.05 -22.39
CA VAL A 79 8.07 1.96 -23.31
C VAL A 79 6.87 2.80 -22.86
N VAL A 80 6.86 3.28 -21.60
CA VAL A 80 5.80 4.14 -21.04
C VAL A 80 6.35 5.50 -20.62
N THR A 81 5.66 6.54 -21.06
CA THR A 81 5.84 7.93 -20.61
C THR A 81 4.50 8.57 -20.24
N TYR A 82 4.49 9.36 -19.17
CA TYR A 82 3.36 10.20 -18.76
C TYR A 82 3.75 11.69 -18.83
N THR A 83 2.87 12.54 -19.34
CA THR A 83 3.09 13.99 -19.44
C THR A 83 1.99 14.75 -18.71
N GLY A 84 2.37 15.67 -17.82
CA GLY A 84 1.47 16.48 -17.01
C GLY A 84 2.18 17.70 -16.40
N ASP A 85 1.50 18.83 -16.30
CA ASP A 85 2.06 20.16 -15.93
C ASP A 85 3.38 20.51 -16.67
N GLY A 86 3.49 20.13 -17.95
CA GLY A 86 4.71 20.31 -18.75
C GLY A 86 5.88 19.37 -18.41
N MET A 87 5.80 18.61 -17.32
CA MET A 87 6.75 17.57 -16.96
C MET A 87 6.50 16.29 -17.76
N THR A 88 7.55 15.51 -18.04
CA THR A 88 7.42 14.19 -18.69
C THR A 88 8.18 13.14 -17.90
N PHE A 89 7.44 12.20 -17.31
CA PHE A 89 7.96 11.09 -16.52
C PHE A 89 8.05 9.84 -17.39
N SER A 90 9.15 9.11 -17.31
CA SER A 90 9.36 7.82 -17.98
C SER A 90 9.45 6.70 -16.95
N LYS A 91 8.72 5.60 -17.17
CA LYS A 91 8.73 4.42 -16.29
C LYS A 91 10.04 3.63 -16.46
N ILE A 92 10.76 3.38 -15.37
CA ILE A 92 12.07 2.70 -15.41
C ILE A 92 12.12 1.35 -14.68
N SER A 93 11.22 1.09 -13.73
CA SER A 93 11.01 -0.29 -13.27
C SER A 93 10.29 -1.07 -14.38
N HIS A 94 10.75 -2.29 -14.64
CA HIS A 94 10.27 -3.14 -15.74
C HIS A 94 10.06 -2.32 -17.04
N ALA A 95 11.15 -1.67 -17.51
CA ALA A 95 11.09 -0.63 -18.54
C ALA A 95 10.55 -1.10 -19.91
N GLY A 96 10.56 -2.41 -20.18
CA GLY A 96 9.90 -3.05 -21.33
C GLY A 96 8.39 -3.32 -21.15
N SER A 97 7.86 -3.21 -19.93
CA SER A 97 6.46 -3.49 -19.57
C SER A 97 5.63 -2.22 -19.35
N GLY A 98 4.32 -2.36 -19.57
CA GLY A 98 3.31 -1.31 -19.46
C GLY A 98 2.99 -0.87 -18.02
N VAL A 99 1.84 -0.20 -17.89
CA VAL A 99 1.11 -0.02 -16.62
C VAL A 99 0.09 -1.15 -16.45
N GLU A 100 -0.39 -1.38 -15.23
CA GLU A 100 -1.30 -2.48 -14.86
C GLU A 100 -0.76 -3.88 -15.21
N THR A 101 0.57 -4.02 -15.22
CA THR A 101 1.32 -5.29 -15.39
C THR A 101 2.19 -5.57 -14.17
N ASN A 102 2.53 -6.84 -13.92
CA ASN A 102 3.42 -7.24 -12.82
C ASN A 102 4.74 -6.45 -12.85
N ASP A 103 5.04 -5.80 -11.73
CA ASP A 103 6.13 -4.84 -11.56
C ASP A 103 6.74 -4.98 -10.16
N GLY A 104 7.38 -3.93 -9.64
CA GLY A 104 8.30 -3.97 -8.51
C GLY A 104 9.68 -3.54 -8.97
N ILE A 105 10.66 -3.49 -8.06
CA ILE A 105 12.05 -3.12 -8.45
C ILE A 105 12.86 -4.36 -8.91
N VAL A 106 12.32 -5.56 -8.73
CA VAL A 106 13.00 -6.86 -8.94
C VAL A 106 12.02 -7.92 -9.47
N ASP A 107 12.53 -8.90 -10.20
CA ASP A 107 11.81 -10.12 -10.58
C ASP A 107 11.65 -11.05 -9.37
N TYR A 108 10.51 -11.75 -9.26
CA TYR A 108 10.37 -12.88 -8.33
C TYR A 108 10.95 -14.15 -8.93
N ALA A 109 11.85 -14.82 -8.20
CA ALA A 109 12.57 -16.00 -8.67
C ALA A 109 12.07 -17.33 -8.06
N GLY A 110 10.99 -17.29 -7.26
CA GLY A 110 10.46 -18.44 -6.53
C GLY A 110 11.12 -18.65 -5.18
N LYS A 111 10.43 -19.37 -4.29
CA LYS A 111 10.89 -19.78 -2.94
C LYS A 111 11.31 -18.62 -2.03
N GLY A 112 10.72 -17.43 -2.22
CA GLY A 112 11.10 -16.21 -1.51
C GLY A 112 12.39 -15.55 -2.02
N LEU A 113 12.93 -16.01 -3.16
CA LEU A 113 14.11 -15.42 -3.81
C LEU A 113 13.69 -14.40 -4.89
N VAL A 114 14.61 -13.51 -5.23
CA VAL A 114 14.41 -12.38 -6.15
C VAL A 114 15.65 -12.15 -7.01
N LYS A 115 15.50 -11.46 -8.15
CA LYS A 115 16.60 -11.11 -9.05
C LYS A 115 16.48 -9.68 -9.55
N PRO A 116 17.60 -8.99 -9.85
CA PRO A 116 17.54 -7.72 -10.59
C PRO A 116 16.79 -7.90 -11.91
N TYR A 117 15.95 -6.93 -12.28
CA TYR A 117 15.39 -6.84 -13.61
C TYR A 117 16.45 -6.30 -14.59
N GLU A 118 16.64 -6.98 -15.72
CA GLU A 118 17.52 -6.54 -16.82
C GLU A 118 16.71 -6.41 -18.11
N GLN A 119 16.56 -5.18 -18.64
CA GLN A 119 15.70 -4.93 -19.82
C GLN A 119 16.16 -5.73 -21.04
N GLY A 120 15.27 -6.58 -21.57
CA GLY A 120 15.55 -7.46 -22.71
C GLY A 120 16.27 -8.77 -22.36
N VAL A 121 16.55 -9.03 -21.08
CA VAL A 121 17.13 -10.28 -20.56
C VAL A 121 16.17 -10.96 -19.58
N SER A 122 15.56 -10.18 -18.68
CA SER A 122 14.46 -10.63 -17.83
C SER A 122 13.23 -11.01 -18.65
N GLN A 123 12.48 -11.99 -18.15
CA GLN A 123 11.17 -12.36 -18.70
C GLN A 123 10.12 -11.35 -18.23
N GLU A 124 9.64 -10.52 -19.15
CA GLU A 124 8.56 -9.55 -18.89
C GLU A 124 7.34 -10.24 -18.24
N GLY A 125 6.80 -9.62 -17.18
CA GLY A 125 5.70 -10.16 -16.37
C GLY A 125 6.12 -10.95 -15.12
N ASN A 126 7.41 -11.16 -14.86
CA ASN A 126 7.91 -11.82 -13.63
C ASN A 126 8.17 -10.85 -12.45
N GLY A 127 7.85 -9.57 -12.59
CA GLY A 127 8.02 -8.57 -11.53
C GLY A 127 7.37 -8.96 -10.21
N SER A 128 8.13 -8.82 -9.10
CA SER A 128 7.68 -9.17 -7.76
C SER A 128 6.64 -8.17 -7.24
N ARG A 129 5.37 -8.42 -7.61
CA ARG A 129 4.16 -7.72 -7.15
C ARG A 129 4.11 -7.53 -5.62
N GLY A 130 4.72 -8.48 -4.89
CA GLY A 130 4.88 -8.42 -3.45
C GLY A 130 5.61 -7.19 -2.95
N GLN A 131 6.52 -6.60 -3.74
CA GLN A 131 7.22 -5.34 -3.45
C GLN A 131 6.29 -4.13 -3.64
N SER A 132 5.21 -4.06 -2.87
CA SER A 132 4.09 -3.15 -3.10
C SER A 132 4.49 -1.67 -3.09
N TYR A 133 5.34 -1.25 -2.15
CA TYR A 133 5.71 0.16 -1.95
C TYR A 133 7.23 0.34 -2.00
N SER A 134 7.73 1.34 -2.74
CA SER A 134 9.09 1.86 -2.58
C SER A 134 9.10 2.79 -1.36
N TYR A 135 9.57 2.32 -0.21
CA TYR A 135 9.15 2.86 1.09
C TYR A 135 10.09 3.90 1.70
N ALA A 136 11.40 3.74 1.54
CA ALA A 136 12.40 4.73 1.95
C ALA A 136 13.46 4.86 0.85
N SER A 137 14.06 6.04 0.68
CA SER A 137 15.13 6.21 -0.32
C SER A 137 16.15 7.28 -0.01
N ALA A 138 17.40 7.03 -0.39
CA ALA A 138 18.49 7.99 -0.38
C ALA A 138 19.20 8.04 -1.74
N VAL A 139 19.86 9.15 -2.03
CA VAL A 139 20.62 9.37 -3.27
C VAL A 139 22.11 9.37 -2.98
N TYR A 140 22.88 8.66 -3.81
CA TYR A 140 24.32 8.81 -3.84
C TYR A 140 24.80 8.78 -5.29
N GLY A 141 25.12 9.96 -5.83
CA GLY A 141 25.44 10.12 -7.24
C GLY A 141 24.28 9.78 -8.16
N ASP A 142 24.54 8.88 -9.11
CA ASP A 142 23.56 8.39 -10.09
C ASP A 142 22.73 7.20 -9.55
N TRP A 143 23.05 6.72 -8.33
CA TRP A 143 22.36 5.60 -7.68
C TRP A 143 21.35 6.11 -6.66
N VAL A 144 20.12 5.57 -6.72
CA VAL A 144 19.12 5.72 -5.66
C VAL A 144 19.00 4.39 -4.92
N TYR A 145 19.20 4.43 -3.61
CA TYR A 145 19.06 3.31 -2.69
C TYR A 145 17.61 3.32 -2.23
N ILE A 146 16.91 2.21 -2.35
CA ILE A 146 15.46 2.11 -2.12
C ILE A 146 15.19 0.89 -1.27
N ASN A 147 14.59 1.09 -0.09
CA ASN A 147 13.98 0.01 0.67
C ASN A 147 12.53 -0.16 0.25
N THR A 148 12.07 -1.40 0.03
CA THR A 148 10.67 -1.72 -0.27
C THR A 148 9.87 -2.13 0.98
N MET A 149 8.54 -2.01 0.91
CA MET A 149 7.62 -2.71 1.81
C MET A 149 6.95 -3.86 1.06
N TYR A 150 7.01 -5.04 1.65
CA TYR A 150 6.33 -6.22 1.13
C TYR A 150 4.87 -6.30 1.57
N GLY A 151 3.96 -6.58 0.63
CA GLY A 151 2.55 -6.85 0.90
C GLY A 151 1.86 -5.76 1.71
N GLY A 152 1.99 -4.50 1.28
CA GLY A 152 1.78 -3.31 2.10
C GLY A 152 0.35 -3.02 2.58
N LEU A 153 -0.64 -3.84 2.19
CA LEU A 153 -2.01 -3.84 2.73
C LEU A 153 -2.24 -4.95 3.79
N GLY A 154 -1.24 -5.77 4.09
CA GLY A 154 -1.36 -6.87 5.05
C GLY A 154 -2.19 -8.06 4.56
N ILE A 155 -2.28 -8.29 3.25
CA ILE A 155 -3.22 -9.24 2.62
C ILE A 155 -3.00 -10.70 3.07
N ALA A 156 -1.78 -11.06 3.49
CA ALA A 156 -1.53 -12.36 4.14
C ALA A 156 -2.33 -12.55 5.45
N ASN A 157 -2.59 -11.48 6.21
CA ASN A 157 -3.50 -11.53 7.35
C ASN A 157 -4.97 -11.54 6.91
N ILE A 158 -5.30 -10.97 5.75
CA ILE A 158 -6.65 -10.98 5.19
C ILE A 158 -7.10 -12.42 4.90
N LEU A 159 -6.27 -13.19 4.18
CA LEU A 159 -6.59 -14.60 3.87
C LEU A 159 -6.68 -15.51 5.11
N ASN A 160 -6.03 -15.13 6.22
CA ASN A 160 -6.03 -15.92 7.47
C ASN A 160 -7.27 -15.70 8.35
N TYR A 161 -8.22 -14.83 7.98
CA TYR A 161 -9.44 -14.64 8.76
C TYR A 161 -10.60 -15.48 8.23
N SER A 162 -10.87 -16.57 8.96
CA SER A 162 -12.16 -17.24 8.90
C SER A 162 -13.27 -16.31 9.41
N VAL A 163 -14.14 -15.86 8.50
CA VAL A 163 -15.50 -15.50 8.90
C VAL A 163 -16.18 -16.80 9.38
N PRO A 164 -16.86 -16.83 10.54
CA PRO A 164 -17.51 -18.05 11.03
C PRO A 164 -18.46 -18.64 9.98
N GLY A 165 -18.15 -19.85 9.50
CA GLY A 165 -18.86 -20.51 8.40
C GLY A 165 -18.27 -20.33 6.99
N MET A 166 -17.05 -19.81 6.84
CA MET A 166 -16.38 -19.60 5.54
C MET A 166 -14.90 -20.05 5.56
N SER A 167 -14.48 -20.79 4.53
CA SER A 167 -13.09 -21.23 4.32
C SER A 167 -12.16 -20.10 3.86
N ALA A 168 -10.84 -20.35 3.92
CA ALA A 168 -9.84 -19.44 3.35
C ALA A 168 -9.93 -19.38 1.81
N GLU A 169 -10.38 -20.46 1.18
CA GLU A 169 -10.63 -20.59 -0.25
C GLU A 169 -11.84 -19.76 -0.69
N ALA A 170 -12.96 -19.85 0.04
CA ALA A 170 -14.15 -19.02 -0.20
C ALA A 170 -13.86 -17.54 0.09
N MET A 171 -13.09 -17.24 1.14
CA MET A 171 -12.54 -15.90 1.43
C MET A 171 -11.74 -15.39 0.23
N LYS A 172 -10.76 -16.14 -0.28
CA LYS A 172 -9.96 -15.75 -1.46
C LYS A 172 -10.84 -15.50 -2.69
N ALA A 173 -11.78 -16.39 -3.00
CA ALA A 173 -12.67 -16.23 -4.16
C ALA A 173 -13.57 -14.98 -4.05
N ALA A 174 -13.95 -14.60 -2.82
CA ALA A 174 -14.62 -13.33 -2.56
C ALA A 174 -13.70 -12.15 -2.91
N MET A 175 -12.41 -12.20 -2.53
CA MET A 175 -11.43 -11.14 -2.87
C MET A 175 -11.25 -11.01 -4.39
N ASP A 176 -11.07 -12.14 -5.08
CA ASP A 176 -10.93 -12.19 -6.52
C ASP A 176 -12.18 -11.62 -7.22
N THR A 177 -13.37 -11.83 -6.65
CA THR A 177 -14.64 -11.25 -7.15
C THR A 177 -14.72 -9.74 -6.98
N MET A 178 -14.15 -9.13 -5.94
CA MET A 178 -14.25 -7.68 -5.71
C MET A 178 -13.27 -6.84 -6.52
N TYR A 179 -12.07 -7.37 -6.75
CA TYR A 179 -10.98 -6.69 -7.44
C TYR A 179 -10.66 -7.34 -8.80
N ASN A 180 -11.60 -8.11 -9.36
CA ASN A 180 -11.46 -8.86 -10.62
C ASN A 180 -10.14 -9.67 -10.75
N GLY A 181 -9.68 -10.26 -9.63
CA GLY A 181 -8.43 -11.01 -9.51
C GLY A 181 -7.14 -10.17 -9.47
N ASN A 182 -7.23 -8.84 -9.47
CA ASN A 182 -6.07 -7.94 -9.56
C ASN A 182 -5.35 -7.73 -8.21
N LEU A 183 -6.03 -7.94 -7.08
CA LEU A 183 -5.44 -7.76 -5.74
C LEU A 183 -4.36 -8.83 -5.45
N TYR A 184 -3.20 -8.42 -4.94
CA TYR A 184 -2.07 -9.33 -4.72
C TYR A 184 -2.26 -10.22 -3.47
N MET A 185 -2.41 -11.53 -3.69
CA MET A 185 -2.68 -12.51 -2.62
C MET A 185 -1.44 -13.12 -1.96
N GLY A 186 -0.23 -12.76 -2.41
CA GLY A 186 1.00 -13.49 -2.12
C GLY A 186 1.57 -14.18 -3.37
N GLU A 187 2.77 -14.75 -3.24
CA GLU A 187 3.46 -15.39 -4.37
C GLU A 187 2.85 -16.77 -4.71
N PRO A 188 2.96 -17.26 -5.96
CA PRO A 188 2.28 -18.48 -6.41
C PRO A 188 2.68 -19.78 -5.69
N ASP A 189 3.83 -19.80 -5.03
CA ASP A 189 4.33 -20.92 -4.20
C ASP A 189 4.10 -20.71 -2.69
N GLY A 190 3.43 -19.62 -2.31
CA GLY A 190 3.16 -19.24 -0.93
C GLY A 190 4.36 -18.69 -0.15
N VAL A 191 5.55 -18.60 -0.76
CA VAL A 191 6.78 -18.23 -0.05
C VAL A 191 7.09 -16.74 -0.21
N GLN A 192 6.81 -15.96 0.82
CA GLN A 192 7.03 -14.50 0.78
C GLN A 192 8.51 -14.15 0.61
N ALA A 193 8.81 -13.22 -0.30
CA ALA A 193 10.15 -12.66 -0.51
C ALA A 193 10.60 -11.70 0.61
N GLY A 194 9.64 -11.09 1.32
CA GLY A 194 9.91 -10.05 2.31
C GLY A 194 10.26 -8.70 1.67
N GLY A 195 10.50 -7.70 2.52
CA GLY A 195 11.02 -6.40 2.08
C GLY A 195 12.50 -6.50 1.70
N ILE A 196 12.95 -5.59 0.84
CA ILE A 196 14.23 -5.66 0.15
C ILE A 196 14.87 -4.27 0.14
N LEU A 197 16.17 -4.20 0.41
CA LEU A 197 16.97 -3.03 0.09
C LEU A 197 17.65 -3.27 -1.26
N VAL A 198 17.41 -2.37 -2.21
CA VAL A 198 18.06 -2.35 -3.53
C VAL A 198 18.73 -1.00 -3.78
N LYS A 199 19.57 -0.93 -4.82
CA LYS A 199 19.87 0.35 -5.47
C LYS A 199 19.68 0.27 -6.97
N VAL A 200 19.21 1.37 -7.56
CA VAL A 200 18.94 1.50 -9.00
C VAL A 200 19.73 2.69 -9.54
N ASN A 201 20.45 2.49 -10.65
CA ASN A 201 21.08 3.58 -11.37
C ASN A 201 20.02 4.30 -12.21
N VAL A 202 19.77 5.59 -11.95
CA VAL A 202 18.66 6.30 -12.61
C VAL A 202 18.89 6.57 -14.10
N LYS A 203 20.11 6.39 -14.60
CA LYS A 203 20.50 6.61 -16.00
C LYS A 203 20.34 5.34 -16.82
N THR A 204 20.90 4.23 -16.34
CA THR A 204 20.96 2.93 -17.04
C THR A 204 19.87 1.94 -16.62
N GLY A 205 19.22 2.13 -15.47
CA GLY A 205 18.27 1.17 -14.91
C GLY A 205 18.94 -0.05 -14.26
N GLU A 206 20.28 -0.12 -14.26
CA GLU A 206 21.06 -1.16 -13.60
C GLU A 206 20.62 -1.26 -12.13
N THR A 207 20.17 -2.44 -11.73
CA THR A 207 19.59 -2.70 -10.40
C THR A 207 20.47 -3.68 -9.63
N LYS A 208 20.68 -3.42 -8.34
CA LYS A 208 21.46 -4.29 -7.43
C LYS A 208 20.69 -4.53 -6.15
N ILE A 209 20.63 -5.79 -5.72
CA ILE A 209 20.04 -6.20 -4.44
C ILE A 209 21.15 -6.09 -3.38
N LEU A 210 20.83 -5.45 -2.26
CA LEU A 210 21.76 -5.17 -1.16
C LEU A 210 21.38 -5.94 0.12
N MET A 211 20.08 -6.01 0.45
CA MET A 211 19.56 -6.87 1.51
C MET A 211 18.27 -7.54 1.03
N SER A 212 18.19 -8.86 1.20
CA SER A 212 17.03 -9.68 0.88
C SER A 212 17.03 -10.95 1.72
N ARG A 213 15.97 -11.75 1.59
CA ARG A 213 15.88 -13.10 2.17
C ARG A 213 17.06 -14.01 1.80
N GLU A 214 17.67 -13.85 0.62
CA GLU A 214 18.84 -14.63 0.19
C GLU A 214 20.10 -14.24 0.98
N ASN A 215 20.21 -12.97 1.39
CA ASN A 215 21.25 -12.46 2.28
C ASN A 215 20.94 -12.71 3.77
N GLY A 216 19.88 -13.46 4.08
CA GLY A 216 19.41 -13.76 5.42
C GLY A 216 18.54 -12.67 6.08
N VAL A 217 18.48 -11.45 5.53
CA VAL A 217 17.85 -10.28 6.19
C VAL A 217 16.86 -9.57 5.28
N MET A 218 15.59 -9.51 5.69
CA MET A 218 14.50 -8.81 4.99
C MET A 218 14.17 -7.49 5.69
N PRO A 219 14.64 -6.33 5.19
CA PRO A 219 14.37 -5.04 5.82
C PRO A 219 12.95 -4.52 5.63
N THR A 220 12.55 -3.58 6.49
CA THR A 220 11.41 -2.67 6.30
C THR A 220 11.79 -1.32 6.92
N PHE A 221 12.71 -0.64 6.24
CA PHE A 221 13.11 0.73 6.54
C PHE A 221 12.03 1.73 6.08
N ARG A 222 11.87 2.83 6.82
CA ARG A 222 10.76 3.79 6.70
C ARG A 222 11.17 5.15 6.18
N ASP A 223 12.40 5.56 6.48
CA ASP A 223 12.99 6.82 6.05
C ASP A 223 14.53 6.64 5.99
N ALA A 224 15.22 7.59 5.37
CA ALA A 224 16.67 7.53 5.17
C ALA A 224 17.34 8.92 5.21
N LEU A 225 18.50 8.99 5.86
CA LEU A 225 19.34 10.18 5.93
C LEU A 225 20.68 9.96 5.22
N VAL A 226 21.16 10.96 4.47
CA VAL A 226 22.57 11.02 4.06
C VAL A 226 23.30 11.95 5.02
N LEU A 227 24.32 11.45 5.71
CA LEU A 227 25.14 12.24 6.64
C LEU A 227 26.61 11.81 6.51
N ASN A 228 27.52 12.78 6.40
CA ASN A 228 28.96 12.56 6.26
C ASN A 228 29.34 11.54 5.17
N GLY A 229 28.55 11.49 4.10
CA GLY A 229 28.74 10.61 2.94
C GLY A 229 28.19 9.20 3.04
N LYS A 230 27.66 8.81 4.19
CA LYS A 230 27.04 7.50 4.40
C LYS A 230 25.52 7.63 4.44
N ILE A 231 24.85 6.54 4.10
CA ILE A 231 23.39 6.46 4.09
C ILE A 231 22.94 5.71 5.33
N TYR A 232 22.04 6.30 6.11
CA TYR A 232 21.47 5.71 7.31
C TYR A 232 19.99 5.47 7.09
N PHE A 233 19.56 4.22 7.17
CA PHE A 233 18.17 3.80 7.08
C PHE A 233 17.63 3.47 8.47
N VAL A 234 16.46 4.00 8.81
CA VAL A 234 15.75 3.71 10.08
C VAL A 234 14.56 2.78 9.82
N GLY A 235 14.30 1.84 10.74
CA GLY A 235 13.09 1.03 10.72
C GLY A 235 13.26 -0.30 11.44
N MET A 236 12.90 -1.39 10.77
CA MET A 236 13.08 -2.75 11.31
C MET A 236 13.66 -3.71 10.29
N ILE A 237 14.22 -4.84 10.76
CA ILE A 237 14.58 -6.00 9.93
C ILE A 237 13.95 -7.30 10.41
N VAL A 238 13.69 -8.23 9.51
CA VAL A 238 13.47 -9.65 9.84
C VAL A 238 14.71 -10.44 9.46
N ASP A 239 15.49 -10.82 10.45
CA ASP A 239 16.68 -11.66 10.28
C ASP A 239 16.32 -13.15 10.44
N THR A 240 16.69 -13.96 9.45
CA THR A 240 16.44 -15.41 9.42
C THR A 240 17.51 -16.23 10.14
N THR A 241 18.64 -15.63 10.51
CA THR A 241 19.72 -16.27 11.27
C THR A 241 19.48 -16.21 12.78
N HIS A 242 18.82 -15.14 13.26
CA HIS A 242 18.49 -14.90 14.67
C HIS A 242 17.09 -15.37 15.10
N LEU A 243 16.27 -15.92 14.18
CA LEU A 243 14.91 -16.39 14.46
C LEU A 243 14.73 -17.87 14.08
N ASN A 244 14.15 -18.69 14.96
CA ASN A 244 13.79 -20.06 14.58
C ASN A 244 12.56 -20.08 13.64
N GLN A 245 12.30 -21.22 12.99
CA GLN A 245 11.24 -21.34 11.98
C GLN A 245 9.84 -20.86 12.45
N ARG A 246 9.50 -21.06 13.72
CA ARG A 246 8.21 -20.63 14.29
C ARG A 246 8.18 -19.12 14.55
N GLU A 247 9.29 -18.57 15.02
CA GLU A 247 9.44 -17.14 15.28
C GLU A 247 9.49 -16.34 13.98
N LEU A 248 10.22 -16.83 12.98
CA LEU A 248 10.25 -16.29 11.62
C LEU A 248 8.85 -16.30 10.98
N ALA A 249 8.11 -17.40 11.10
CA ALA A 249 6.71 -17.45 10.63
C ALA A 249 5.81 -16.44 11.36
N THR A 250 6.04 -16.22 12.65
CA THR A 250 5.29 -15.23 13.46
C THR A 250 5.64 -13.80 13.05
N ALA A 251 6.93 -13.49 12.87
CA ALA A 251 7.44 -12.20 12.43
C ALA A 251 6.91 -11.81 11.04
N LEU A 252 6.93 -12.77 10.09
CA LEU A 252 6.39 -12.58 8.74
C LEU A 252 4.87 -12.40 8.75
N ALA A 253 4.11 -13.23 9.49
CA ALA A 253 2.66 -13.10 9.58
C ALA A 253 2.24 -11.74 10.20
N MET A 254 2.88 -11.34 11.31
CA MET A 254 2.58 -10.07 11.96
C MET A 254 3.17 -8.85 11.22
N GLN A 255 4.06 -9.03 10.25
CA GLN A 255 4.92 -7.97 9.70
C GLN A 255 5.61 -7.19 10.84
N ASN A 256 6.50 -7.84 11.59
CA ASN A 256 7.26 -7.27 12.71
C ASN A 256 8.72 -7.76 12.65
N GLY A 257 9.65 -7.02 13.24
CA GLY A 257 11.09 -7.34 13.23
C GLY A 257 11.87 -6.61 14.32
N PHE A 258 13.20 -6.60 14.23
CA PHE A 258 14.05 -5.93 15.20
C PHE A 258 14.16 -4.43 14.86
N PRO A 259 13.90 -3.49 15.78
CA PRO A 259 14.01 -2.05 15.55
C PRO A 259 15.48 -1.60 15.50
N VAL A 260 15.93 -1.12 14.34
CA VAL A 260 17.36 -0.91 14.04
C VAL A 260 17.63 0.35 13.20
N ILE A 261 18.89 0.80 13.21
CA ILE A 261 19.45 1.76 12.25
C ILE A 261 20.59 1.09 11.49
N TYR A 262 20.50 1.10 10.16
CA TYR A 262 21.48 0.49 9.27
C TYR A 262 22.23 1.54 8.47
N GLN A 263 23.56 1.48 8.52
CA GLN A 263 24.47 2.26 7.69
C GLN A 263 24.79 1.50 6.40
N ILE A 264 24.87 2.24 5.29
CA ILE A 264 25.51 1.83 4.04
C ILE A 264 26.66 2.80 3.78
N ASP A 265 27.80 2.26 3.34
CA ASP A 265 29.00 2.99 2.95
C ASP A 265 29.22 2.86 1.42
N PRO A 266 28.76 3.81 0.60
CA PRO A 266 28.86 3.71 -0.85
C PRO A 266 30.27 3.88 -1.41
N GLU A 267 31.23 4.33 -0.59
CA GLU A 267 32.65 4.43 -0.97
C GLU A 267 33.38 3.10 -0.67
N ASP A 268 33.02 2.39 0.39
CA ASP A 268 33.50 1.04 0.70
C ASP A 268 32.58 -0.05 0.10
N ASN A 269 32.40 -0.03 -1.24
CA ASN A 269 31.69 -1.05 -2.01
C ASN A 269 30.31 -1.46 -1.42
N ASP A 270 29.48 -0.47 -1.10
CA ASP A 270 28.15 -0.67 -0.49
C ASP A 270 28.15 -1.37 0.88
N ARG A 271 29.26 -1.35 1.63
CA ARG A 271 29.35 -2.04 2.93
C ARG A 271 28.19 -1.66 3.84
N ILE A 272 27.44 -2.69 4.24
CA ILE A 272 26.26 -2.59 5.09
C ILE A 272 26.66 -2.90 6.54
N THR A 273 26.14 -2.14 7.51
CA THR A 273 26.46 -2.32 8.92
C THR A 273 25.26 -1.92 9.79
N CYS A 274 24.82 -2.78 10.72
CA CYS A 274 23.93 -2.33 11.78
C CYS A 274 24.73 -1.40 12.71
N VAL A 275 24.30 -0.16 12.88
CA VAL A 275 24.98 0.82 13.76
C VAL A 275 24.22 1.05 15.06
N TYR A 276 22.99 0.57 15.17
CA TYR A 276 22.17 0.63 16.38
C TYR A 276 21.07 -0.43 16.33
N ASP A 277 20.99 -1.28 17.36
CA ASP A 277 19.89 -2.21 17.61
C ASP A 277 19.25 -1.86 18.96
N ALA A 278 18.03 -1.33 18.97
CA ALA A 278 17.40 -0.86 20.21
C ALA A 278 17.09 -2.01 21.21
N LEU A 279 17.20 -3.28 20.77
CA LEU A 279 16.97 -4.47 21.59
C LEU A 279 18.25 -5.31 21.80
N GLY A 280 19.39 -4.96 21.20
CA GLY A 280 20.65 -5.72 21.33
C GLY A 280 20.57 -7.20 20.95
N ILE A 281 19.64 -7.58 20.06
CA ILE A 281 19.41 -8.95 19.58
C ILE A 281 20.57 -9.40 18.70
N LEU A 282 21.10 -8.49 17.90
CA LEU A 282 22.21 -8.70 16.96
C LEU A 282 23.59 -8.63 17.64
N SER A 283 23.64 -8.64 18.98
CA SER A 283 24.89 -8.57 19.74
C SER A 283 25.64 -9.90 19.71
N ASP A 284 26.96 -9.84 19.47
CA ASP A 284 27.86 -10.99 19.64
C ASP A 284 27.91 -11.51 21.10
N ASP A 285 27.55 -10.66 22.09
CA ASP A 285 27.33 -11.16 23.45
C ASP A 285 26.01 -11.92 23.53
N LYS A 286 26.15 -13.24 23.71
CA LYS A 286 25.03 -14.17 23.80
C LYS A 286 24.01 -13.78 24.87
N ALA A 287 24.44 -13.29 26.05
CA ALA A 287 23.51 -12.95 27.12
C ALA A 287 22.65 -11.72 26.76
N THR A 288 23.26 -10.73 26.11
CA THR A 288 22.60 -9.54 25.57
C THR A 288 21.63 -9.92 24.44
N SER A 289 22.02 -10.83 23.54
CA SER A 289 21.14 -11.36 22.48
C SER A 289 19.93 -12.13 23.02
N GLU A 290 20.12 -13.06 23.99
CA GLU A 290 19.01 -13.80 24.62
C GLU A 290 18.07 -12.88 25.42
N ALA A 291 18.61 -11.85 26.08
CA ALA A 291 17.81 -10.80 26.71
C ALA A 291 17.06 -9.93 25.68
N GLY A 292 17.71 -9.56 24.58
CA GLY A 292 17.11 -8.84 23.45
C GLY A 292 15.94 -9.59 22.83
N LYS A 293 16.09 -10.90 22.60
CA LYS A 293 15.01 -11.75 22.09
C LYS A 293 13.83 -11.76 23.06
N THR A 294 14.09 -11.83 24.37
CA THR A 294 13.06 -11.74 25.41
C THR A 294 12.32 -10.39 25.36
N ARG A 295 13.03 -9.28 25.12
CA ARG A 295 12.44 -7.95 24.92
C ARG A 295 11.53 -7.91 23.67
N TYR A 296 11.97 -8.48 22.55
CA TYR A 296 11.18 -8.58 21.31
C TYR A 296 9.93 -9.46 21.45
N ASP A 297 10.05 -10.65 22.07
CA ASP A 297 8.92 -11.54 22.32
C ASP A 297 7.86 -10.86 23.20
N LYS A 298 8.27 -9.97 24.13
CA LYS A 298 7.35 -9.09 24.87
C LYS A 298 6.66 -8.04 23.97
N LEU A 299 7.37 -7.34 23.09
CA LEU A 299 6.77 -6.39 22.13
C LEU A 299 5.72 -7.05 21.22
N ILE A 300 5.99 -8.30 20.81
CA ILE A 300 5.06 -9.14 20.06
C ILE A 300 3.80 -9.44 20.88
N ALA A 301 3.95 -9.83 22.16
CA ALA A 301 2.84 -10.12 23.06
C ALA A 301 2.00 -8.88 23.42
N ASP A 302 2.64 -7.72 23.57
CA ASP A 302 2.01 -6.42 23.81
C ASP A 302 1.37 -5.80 22.55
N ASN A 303 1.45 -6.48 21.39
CA ASN A 303 0.86 -6.06 20.11
C ASN A 303 1.46 -4.73 19.57
N VAL A 304 2.76 -4.51 19.79
CA VAL A 304 3.53 -3.35 19.29
C VAL A 304 3.90 -3.51 17.81
N PHE A 305 4.01 -2.40 17.08
CA PHE A 305 4.67 -2.37 15.76
C PHE A 305 6.09 -1.79 15.89
N THR A 306 7.08 -2.64 15.68
CA THR A 306 8.52 -2.33 15.84
C THR A 306 9.13 -1.44 14.75
N SER A 307 8.37 -1.12 13.70
CA SER A 307 8.86 -0.36 12.55
C SER A 307 8.90 1.14 12.84
N THR A 308 10.03 1.60 13.38
CA THR A 308 10.34 3.02 13.65
C THR A 308 10.40 3.85 12.37
N ARG A 309 10.17 5.17 12.47
CA ARG A 309 9.92 6.03 11.29
C ARG A 309 10.86 7.23 11.14
N ALA A 310 11.02 8.03 12.19
CA ALA A 310 11.74 9.30 12.10
C ALA A 310 13.27 9.12 11.99
N ILE A 311 13.90 9.82 11.05
CA ILE A 311 15.33 10.13 11.04
C ILE A 311 15.54 11.58 10.56
N ALA A 312 16.51 12.29 11.12
CA ALA A 312 16.80 13.67 10.79
C ALA A 312 18.29 14.01 11.00
N ASP A 313 18.80 14.95 10.19
CA ASP A 313 19.98 15.72 10.54
C ASP A 313 19.57 16.90 11.42
N PHE A 314 20.27 17.06 12.55
CA PHE A 314 20.26 18.26 13.36
C PHE A 314 21.70 18.76 13.57
N ASN A 315 22.12 19.72 12.75
CA ASN A 315 23.45 20.37 12.81
C ASN A 315 24.63 19.38 12.77
N GLY A 316 24.56 18.36 11.90
CA GLY A 316 25.57 17.31 11.76
C GLY A 316 25.40 16.14 12.74
N THR A 317 24.37 16.16 13.58
CA THR A 317 24.02 15.06 14.49
C THR A 317 22.85 14.27 13.89
N LEU A 318 23.02 12.96 13.72
CA LEU A 318 21.92 12.06 13.35
C LEU A 318 20.99 11.93 14.55
N ILE A 319 19.71 12.22 14.37
CA ILE A 319 18.65 11.95 15.35
C ILE A 319 17.64 10.97 14.74
N ALA A 320 17.28 9.92 15.47
CA ALA A 320 16.40 8.86 14.99
C ALA A 320 15.37 8.43 16.06
N GLY A 321 14.21 7.97 15.59
CA GLY A 321 13.21 7.31 16.42
C GLY A 321 13.58 5.85 16.69
N ALA A 322 13.54 5.45 17.96
CA ALA A 322 13.80 4.11 18.46
C ALA A 322 12.64 3.66 19.38
N LEU A 323 12.61 2.38 19.74
CA LEU A 323 11.64 1.83 20.71
C LEU A 323 12.14 0.56 21.39
N ASP A 324 11.68 0.35 22.61
CA ASP A 324 11.89 -0.84 23.43
C ASP A 324 10.63 -1.17 24.25
N ASN A 325 10.75 -1.91 25.35
CA ASN A 325 9.60 -2.28 26.18
C ASN A 325 9.02 -1.15 27.05
N ASP A 326 9.76 -0.05 27.27
CA ASP A 326 9.32 1.10 28.06
C ASP A 326 8.66 2.17 27.17
N GLY A 327 8.85 2.10 25.85
CA GLY A 327 8.06 2.84 24.86
C GLY A 327 8.85 3.27 23.62
N VAL A 328 8.43 4.37 23.00
CA VAL A 328 9.17 5.01 21.91
C VAL A 328 10.02 6.17 22.45
N PHE A 329 11.18 6.38 21.82
CA PHE A 329 12.14 7.40 22.23
C PHE A 329 12.92 7.97 21.02
N LEU A 330 13.60 9.10 21.22
CA LEU A 330 14.60 9.62 20.28
C LEU A 330 16.00 9.27 20.77
N THR A 331 16.84 8.83 19.85
CA THR A 331 18.27 8.61 20.06
C THR A 331 19.09 9.49 19.10
N ALA A 332 20.28 9.90 19.50
CA ALA A 332 21.15 10.80 18.74
C ALA A 332 22.61 10.33 18.73
N SER A 333 23.32 10.53 17.62
CA SER A 333 24.76 10.30 17.50
C SER A 333 25.43 11.30 16.54
N LYS A 334 26.63 11.77 16.91
CA LYS A 334 27.50 12.63 16.09
C LYS A 334 28.44 11.84 15.18
N ASP A 335 28.76 10.61 15.57
CA ASP A 335 29.51 9.67 14.73
C ASP A 335 28.84 8.29 14.75
N PRO A 336 27.75 8.12 13.97
CA PRO A 336 27.08 6.83 13.85
C PRO A 336 27.98 5.70 13.33
N SER A 337 29.10 6.02 12.66
CA SER A 337 30.08 5.01 12.22
C SER A 337 30.85 4.36 13.38
N ALA A 338 30.85 4.95 14.57
CA ALA A 338 31.44 4.36 15.77
C ALA A 338 30.55 3.27 16.43
N GLY A 339 29.36 3.00 15.89
CA GLY A 339 28.48 1.91 16.34
C GLY A 339 27.57 2.28 17.50
N GLU A 340 27.00 1.26 18.16
CA GLU A 340 25.88 1.40 19.10
C GLU A 340 26.20 2.34 20.29
N ASP A 341 27.41 2.25 20.85
CA ASP A 341 27.89 3.12 21.93
C ASP A 341 27.95 4.61 21.58
N SER A 342 27.91 4.98 20.29
CA SER A 342 27.83 6.38 19.87
C SER A 342 26.45 7.00 20.08
N PHE A 343 25.41 6.17 20.18
CA PHE A 343 24.02 6.61 20.29
C PHE A 343 23.63 6.90 21.75
N LYS A 344 22.83 7.96 21.96
CA LYS A 344 22.38 8.42 23.27
C LYS A 344 20.90 8.84 23.20
N THR A 345 20.09 8.38 24.14
CA THR A 345 18.66 8.71 24.22
C THR A 345 18.45 10.15 24.67
N ILE A 346 17.82 10.98 23.82
CA ILE A 346 17.62 12.42 24.04
C ILE A 346 16.18 12.83 24.38
N ALA A 347 15.21 11.93 24.18
CA ALA A 347 13.82 12.11 24.60
C ALA A 347 13.12 10.76 24.75
N THR A 348 12.27 10.58 25.76
CA THR A 348 11.43 9.37 25.93
C THR A 348 9.94 9.71 25.95
N MET A 349 9.09 8.69 26.13
CA MET A 349 7.67 8.84 26.43
C MET A 349 7.35 9.96 27.43
N GLU A 350 8.16 10.15 28.47
CA GLU A 350 7.95 11.17 29.51
C GLU A 350 8.11 12.61 28.98
N ASP A 351 9.13 12.86 28.16
CA ASP A 351 9.36 14.18 27.55
C ASP A 351 8.22 14.55 26.59
N PHE A 352 7.65 13.55 25.93
CA PHE A 352 6.42 13.66 25.12
C PHE A 352 5.13 13.48 25.95
N GLY A 353 5.20 13.59 27.29
CA GLY A 353 4.06 13.63 28.20
C GLY A 353 3.16 12.39 28.22
N GLY A 354 3.68 11.23 27.82
CA GLY A 354 2.97 9.96 27.70
C GLY A 354 2.07 9.84 26.46
N GLU A 355 2.13 10.80 25.53
CA GLU A 355 1.25 10.85 24.35
C GLU A 355 1.55 9.86 23.20
N PRO A 356 2.80 9.42 22.92
CA PRO A 356 3.08 8.62 21.73
C PRO A 356 2.34 7.27 21.69
N ALA A 357 1.58 7.04 20.63
CA ALA A 357 0.70 5.89 20.45
C ALA A 357 1.32 4.89 19.45
N TRP A 358 1.69 3.71 19.96
CA TRP A 358 2.71 2.81 19.37
C TRP A 358 2.29 1.34 19.23
N HIS A 359 1.09 0.98 19.72
CA HIS A 359 0.51 -0.35 19.54
C HIS A 359 -0.22 -0.47 18.19
N ARG A 360 -0.37 -1.67 17.65
CA ARG A 360 -1.06 -1.91 16.36
C ARG A 360 -2.54 -1.54 16.37
N THR A 361 -3.14 -1.41 17.55
CA THR A 361 -4.50 -0.90 17.77
C THR A 361 -4.61 0.63 17.79
N ASP A 362 -3.49 1.34 17.85
CA ASP A 362 -3.42 2.80 17.93
C ASP A 362 -3.57 3.45 16.55
N VAL A 363 -3.45 4.76 16.47
CA VAL A 363 -3.56 5.51 15.21
C VAL A 363 -2.42 5.13 14.27
N ASN A 364 -2.72 5.01 12.98
CA ASN A 364 -1.76 4.61 11.94
C ASN A 364 -1.04 3.26 12.22
N GLY A 365 -1.67 2.38 13.00
CA GLY A 365 -1.15 1.05 13.37
C GLY A 365 0.04 1.09 14.32
N GLY A 366 0.12 2.10 15.18
CA GLY A 366 1.28 2.36 16.04
C GLY A 366 2.23 3.32 15.35
N GLY A 367 1.79 4.58 15.21
CA GLY A 367 2.56 5.64 14.57
C GLY A 367 3.80 6.08 15.36
N GLY A 368 3.71 6.08 16.69
CA GLY A 368 4.77 6.49 17.59
C GLY A 368 5.30 7.89 17.28
N ILE A 369 6.62 8.02 17.20
CA ILE A 369 7.30 9.20 16.63
C ILE A 369 7.32 9.02 15.11
N TYR A 370 6.58 9.88 14.41
CA TYR A 370 6.29 9.71 12.98
C TYR A 370 7.37 10.32 12.07
N GLN A 371 7.81 11.55 12.38
CA GLN A 371 8.85 12.26 11.65
C GLN A 371 9.54 13.27 12.58
N ALA A 372 10.80 13.60 12.34
CA ALA A 372 11.51 14.72 12.95
C ALA A 372 12.16 15.59 11.86
N ILE A 373 12.34 16.89 12.11
CA ILE A 373 13.01 17.82 11.18
C ILE A 373 13.58 19.03 11.93
N GLU A 374 14.80 19.47 11.60
CA GLU A 374 15.29 20.80 12.00
C GLU A 374 14.46 21.88 11.30
N TYR A 375 14.04 22.92 12.02
CA TYR A 375 13.56 24.18 11.46
C TYR A 375 13.88 25.34 12.42
N ASN A 376 14.39 26.45 11.89
CA ASN A 376 14.75 27.64 12.67
C ASN A 376 15.68 27.36 13.87
N GLY A 377 16.62 26.42 13.73
CA GLY A 377 17.56 26.01 14.78
C GLY A 377 16.95 25.12 15.88
N GLN A 378 15.72 24.63 15.72
CA GLN A 378 15.02 23.78 16.69
C GLN A 378 14.49 22.50 16.02
N LEU A 379 14.31 21.44 16.80
CA LEU A 379 13.87 20.14 16.27
C LEU A 379 12.36 20.01 16.43
N TYR A 380 11.64 19.89 15.31
CA TYR A 380 10.20 19.68 15.29
C TYR A 380 9.89 18.20 15.07
N VAL A 381 9.04 17.63 15.93
CA VAL A 381 8.78 16.19 16.02
C VAL A 381 7.28 15.94 15.95
N VAL A 382 6.83 15.15 14.97
CA VAL A 382 5.44 14.73 14.82
C VAL A 382 5.21 13.47 15.66
N VAL A 383 4.23 13.54 16.56
CA VAL A 383 3.84 12.44 17.44
C VAL A 383 2.42 12.00 17.10
N CYS A 384 2.24 10.71 16.84
CA CYS A 384 0.94 10.07 16.74
C CYS A 384 0.39 9.82 18.15
N THR A 385 -0.83 10.28 18.45
CA THR A 385 -1.40 10.27 19.81
C THR A 385 -2.72 9.49 19.94
N GLY A 386 -3.35 9.18 18.81
CA GLY A 386 -4.63 8.49 18.79
C GLY A 386 -4.54 7.05 19.30
N THR A 387 -5.38 6.70 20.27
CA THR A 387 -5.50 5.37 20.88
C THR A 387 -6.97 4.95 20.88
N PRO A 388 -7.31 3.66 21.08
CA PRO A 388 -8.69 3.24 21.29
C PRO A 388 -9.39 3.95 22.46
N ALA A 389 -8.64 4.45 23.45
CA ALA A 389 -9.17 5.14 24.62
C ALA A 389 -9.56 6.61 24.37
N ASN A 390 -9.02 7.24 23.32
CA ASN A 390 -9.34 8.62 22.93
C ASN A 390 -10.13 8.72 21.61
N GLN A 391 -10.77 7.62 21.19
CA GLN A 391 -11.64 7.58 20.01
C GLN A 391 -12.95 8.36 20.26
N ASN A 392 -13.33 9.21 19.31
CA ASN A 392 -14.54 10.03 19.38
C ASN A 392 -15.79 9.34 18.80
N ALA A 393 -16.94 10.01 18.91
CA ALA A 393 -18.24 9.52 18.43
C ALA A 393 -18.32 9.37 16.89
N GLN A 394 -17.43 10.03 16.15
CA GLN A 394 -17.28 9.92 14.69
C GLN A 394 -16.35 8.75 14.30
N GLY A 395 -15.81 8.01 15.28
CA GLY A 395 -14.96 6.84 15.06
C GLY A 395 -13.53 7.17 14.66
N THR A 396 -13.10 8.43 14.73
CA THR A 396 -11.69 8.83 14.57
C THR A 396 -11.00 8.87 15.94
N LYS A 397 -9.70 8.58 15.96
CA LYS A 397 -8.85 8.67 17.17
C LYS A 397 -8.29 10.09 17.29
N GLN A 398 -7.68 10.44 18.43
CA GLN A 398 -7.05 11.75 18.61
C GLN A 398 -6.02 12.06 17.51
N ALA A 399 -6.07 13.29 17.01
CA ALA A 399 -5.20 13.78 15.95
C ALA A 399 -3.77 14.07 16.46
N PHE A 400 -2.80 14.18 15.54
CA PHE A 400 -1.38 14.33 15.87
C PHE A 400 -1.06 15.51 16.80
N SER A 401 0.02 15.38 17.57
CA SER A 401 0.72 16.50 18.23
C SER A 401 2.05 16.80 17.54
N ILE A 402 2.51 18.05 17.65
CA ILE A 402 3.85 18.49 17.20
C ILE A 402 4.57 19.08 18.39
N TRP A 403 5.75 18.54 18.64
CA TRP A 403 6.66 18.92 19.70
C TRP A 403 7.86 19.67 19.14
N ARG A 404 8.38 20.61 19.92
CA ARG A 404 9.58 21.41 19.62
C ARG A 404 10.61 21.15 20.71
N GLY A 405 11.74 20.60 20.31
CA GLY A 405 12.95 20.47 21.11
C GLY A 405 13.87 21.66 20.88
N THR A 406 14.13 22.44 21.93
CA THR A 406 15.18 23.45 21.97
C THR A 406 16.42 22.81 22.61
N VAL A 407 17.60 22.94 22.00
CA VAL A 407 18.86 22.45 22.59
C VAL A 407 19.72 23.60 23.13
N ASN A 408 20.28 23.42 24.32
CA ASN A 408 21.15 24.38 25.03
C ASN A 408 22.43 23.67 25.52
N GLY A 409 23.17 23.05 24.60
CA GLY A 409 24.36 22.27 24.94
C GLY A 409 24.71 21.27 23.83
N ASP A 410 25.14 20.09 24.23
CA ASP A 410 25.43 19.00 23.31
C ASP A 410 24.12 18.31 22.86
N PRO A 411 23.82 18.21 21.55
CA PRO A 411 22.61 17.53 21.07
C PRO A 411 22.56 16.02 21.34
N THR A 412 23.64 15.35 21.75
CA THR A 412 23.55 13.95 22.22
C THR A 412 23.16 13.81 23.70
N GLU A 413 23.23 14.89 24.48
CA GLU A 413 22.93 14.85 25.92
C GLU A 413 21.47 15.25 26.19
N ARG A 414 20.68 14.34 26.79
CA ARG A 414 19.25 14.58 27.11
C ARG A 414 19.03 15.83 27.97
N SER A 415 19.95 16.14 28.86
CA SER A 415 19.92 17.33 29.72
C SER A 415 20.10 18.66 28.96
N SER A 416 20.62 18.64 27.73
CA SER A 416 20.67 19.82 26.86
C SER A 416 19.32 20.16 26.23
N TRP A 417 18.38 19.21 26.18
CA TRP A 417 17.11 19.39 25.47
C TRP A 417 15.99 19.90 26.40
N THR A 418 15.19 20.84 25.87
CA THR A 418 13.95 21.30 26.50
C THR A 418 12.80 21.08 25.52
N TRP A 419 11.82 20.28 25.93
CA TRP A 419 10.69 19.85 25.10
C TRP A 419 9.43 20.65 25.39
N SER A 420 8.70 21.02 24.33
CA SER A 420 7.49 21.84 24.43
C SER A 420 6.48 21.51 23.32
N ARG A 421 5.17 21.60 23.60
CA ARG A 421 4.12 21.38 22.61
C ARG A 421 3.86 22.63 21.78
N VAL A 422 3.78 22.49 20.46
CA VAL A 422 3.30 23.54 19.54
C VAL A 422 1.85 23.23 19.12
N VAL A 423 1.59 21.96 18.81
CA VAL A 423 0.28 21.42 18.41
C VAL A 423 -0.07 20.28 19.38
N GLY A 424 -1.23 20.31 20.04
CA GLY A 424 -1.62 19.27 21.01
C GLY A 424 -2.63 19.75 22.06
N ASP A 425 -2.36 19.44 23.33
CA ASP A 425 -3.20 19.85 24.46
C ASP A 425 -2.96 21.32 24.84
N THR A 426 -3.90 22.20 24.50
CA THR A 426 -3.82 23.64 24.78
C THR A 426 -3.90 23.96 26.28
N SER A 427 -4.50 23.07 27.10
CA SER A 427 -4.47 23.22 28.57
C SER A 427 -3.09 22.93 29.17
N LYS A 428 -2.23 22.22 28.43
CA LYS A 428 -0.81 21.96 28.74
C LYS A 428 0.13 22.88 27.95
N GLY A 429 -0.36 24.03 27.50
CA GLY A 429 0.45 25.08 26.87
C GLY A 429 0.74 24.89 25.38
N ALA A 430 0.12 23.94 24.69
CA ALA A 430 0.19 23.92 23.22
C ALA A 430 -0.49 25.17 22.63
N ARG A 431 0.09 25.74 21.55
CA ARG A 431 -0.48 26.92 20.88
C ARG A 431 -1.71 26.57 20.04
N TYR A 432 -1.73 25.37 19.47
CA TYR A 432 -2.79 24.84 18.63
C TYR A 432 -3.30 23.51 19.18
N THR A 433 -4.55 23.15 18.85
CA THR A 433 -5.11 21.85 19.26
C THR A 433 -4.43 20.71 18.52
N TYR A 434 -4.62 19.47 18.99
CA TYR A 434 -4.36 18.26 18.18
C TYR A 434 -4.94 18.42 16.77
N GLY A 435 -4.16 18.10 15.73
CA GLY A 435 -4.58 18.33 14.34
C GLY A 435 -4.62 19.80 13.90
N ILE A 436 -3.98 20.71 14.65
CA ILE A 436 -3.91 22.18 14.47
C ILE A 436 -5.24 22.91 14.69
N ASP A 437 -6.31 22.49 14.00
CA ASP A 437 -7.63 23.12 14.02
C ASP A 437 -8.60 22.35 14.95
N PRO A 438 -9.38 23.01 15.83
CA PRO A 438 -10.28 22.33 16.77
C PRO A 438 -11.35 21.45 16.12
N SER A 439 -11.67 21.67 14.84
CA SER A 439 -12.59 20.85 14.06
C SER A 439 -11.92 19.63 13.40
N ARG A 440 -10.58 19.60 13.30
CA ARG A 440 -9.81 18.65 12.49
C ARG A 440 -9.50 17.34 13.25
N ILE A 441 -10.49 16.45 13.29
CA ILE A 441 -10.45 15.22 14.09
C ILE A 441 -9.82 14.01 13.39
N SER A 442 -9.61 14.02 12.07
CA SER A 442 -9.23 12.81 11.31
C SER A 442 -7.72 12.61 11.10
N ALA A 443 -6.89 13.63 11.38
CA ALA A 443 -5.46 13.65 11.05
C ALA A 443 -4.59 12.89 12.07
N GLY A 444 -4.36 11.59 11.85
CA GLY A 444 -3.56 10.75 12.74
C GLY A 444 -2.05 11.01 12.73
N ALA A 445 -1.53 11.65 11.68
CA ALA A 445 -0.13 12.09 11.55
C ALA A 445 -0.03 13.35 10.66
N ALA A 446 1.18 13.85 10.48
CA ALA A 446 1.50 14.89 9.51
C ALA A 446 2.88 14.63 8.87
N THR A 447 3.08 15.15 7.67
CA THR A 447 4.36 15.17 6.94
C THR A 447 4.90 16.60 6.93
N LEU A 448 6.12 16.78 7.41
CA LEU A 448 6.83 18.06 7.52
C LEU A 448 7.83 18.26 6.39
N VAL A 449 7.91 19.48 5.85
CA VAL A 449 8.88 19.86 4.81
C VAL A 449 9.22 21.35 4.87
N LYS A 450 10.52 21.69 4.76
CA LYS A 450 10.97 23.09 4.68
C LYS A 450 10.82 23.61 3.25
N TYR A 451 10.08 24.71 3.06
CA TYR A 451 9.95 25.42 1.78
C TYR A 451 9.78 26.93 2.00
N ASN A 452 10.38 27.76 1.14
CA ASN A 452 10.30 29.22 1.17
C ASN A 452 10.53 29.89 2.56
N GLY A 453 11.43 29.34 3.37
CA GLY A 453 11.70 29.83 4.73
C GLY A 453 10.66 29.43 5.80
N GLN A 454 9.67 28.63 5.43
CA GLN A 454 8.57 28.16 6.29
C GLN A 454 8.58 26.64 6.42
N LEU A 455 7.95 26.15 7.49
CA LEU A 455 7.69 24.72 7.70
C LEU A 455 6.29 24.38 7.21
N TYR A 456 6.19 23.67 6.09
CA TYR A 456 4.92 23.15 5.59
C TYR A 456 4.56 21.85 6.30
N ILE A 457 3.27 21.72 6.62
CA ILE A 457 2.69 20.63 7.42
C ILE A 457 1.53 20.06 6.62
N GLY A 458 1.71 18.91 5.98
CA GLY A 458 0.67 18.23 5.21
C GLY A 458 0.00 17.13 6.02
N ASP A 459 -1.33 17.10 6.06
CA ASP A 459 -2.07 16.13 6.85
C ASP A 459 -1.88 14.67 6.40
N TYR A 460 -2.05 13.76 7.35
CA TYR A 460 -2.15 12.32 7.13
C TYR A 460 -3.33 11.78 7.96
N ASN A 461 -4.44 11.41 7.32
CA ASN A 461 -5.60 10.82 8.01
C ASN A 461 -5.32 9.39 8.48
N ASP A 462 -6.12 8.83 9.39
CA ASP A 462 -6.02 7.40 9.72
C ASP A 462 -6.92 6.53 8.82
N VAL A 463 -6.46 6.21 7.61
CA VAL A 463 -7.15 5.26 6.72
C VAL A 463 -6.97 3.82 7.21
N SER A 464 -5.94 3.50 8.00
CA SER A 464 -5.76 2.15 8.57
C SER A 464 -6.92 1.81 9.52
N SER A 465 -7.27 2.73 10.43
CA SER A 465 -8.42 2.57 11.31
C SER A 465 -9.75 2.75 10.60
N ALA A 466 -9.85 3.62 9.58
CA ALA A 466 -11.08 3.76 8.80
C ALA A 466 -11.41 2.48 8.02
N LEU A 467 -10.40 1.89 7.37
CA LEU A 467 -10.48 0.58 6.73
C LEU A 467 -10.87 -0.47 7.77
N GLN A 468 -10.10 -0.65 8.86
CA GLN A 468 -10.42 -1.59 9.94
C GLN A 468 -11.83 -1.40 10.55
N GLY A 469 -12.34 -0.17 10.66
CA GLY A 469 -13.70 0.11 11.14
C GLY A 469 -14.78 -0.38 10.16
N PHE A 470 -14.67 0.02 8.90
CA PHE A 470 -15.52 -0.43 7.79
C PHE A 470 -15.49 -1.96 7.61
N VAL A 471 -14.35 -2.56 7.91
CA VAL A 471 -14.01 -3.98 7.74
C VAL A 471 -14.47 -4.87 8.91
N LEU A 472 -13.93 -4.64 10.11
CA LEU A 472 -14.05 -5.54 11.26
C LEU A 472 -15.37 -5.31 11.99
N GLN A 473 -15.72 -4.04 12.13
CA GLN A 473 -16.86 -3.55 12.91
C GLN A 473 -18.06 -3.24 12.01
N LYS A 474 -17.88 -3.32 10.67
CA LYS A 474 -18.86 -2.93 9.66
C LYS A 474 -19.36 -1.51 9.90
N ASN A 475 -18.43 -0.58 10.16
CA ASN A 475 -18.72 0.80 10.54
C ASN A 475 -18.14 1.77 9.50
N PHE A 476 -19.01 2.37 8.68
CA PHE A 476 -18.60 3.31 7.63
C PHE A 476 -18.29 4.72 8.16
N THR A 477 -18.58 5.03 9.44
CA THR A 477 -18.53 6.40 9.99
C THR A 477 -17.14 7.02 9.87
N THR A 478 -16.10 6.33 10.33
CA THR A 478 -14.71 6.81 10.25
C THR A 478 -14.29 7.08 8.80
N GLN A 479 -14.67 6.21 7.85
CA GLN A 479 -14.36 6.41 6.44
C GLN A 479 -15.12 7.60 5.84
N ALA A 480 -16.37 7.83 6.23
CA ALA A 480 -17.11 9.02 5.80
C ALA A 480 -16.54 10.30 6.41
N THR A 481 -16.11 10.28 7.68
CA THR A 481 -15.44 11.42 8.34
C THR A 481 -14.08 11.72 7.69
N ASN A 482 -13.29 10.69 7.34
CA ASN A 482 -12.04 10.84 6.58
C ASN A 482 -12.26 11.46 5.18
N LEU A 483 -13.36 11.13 4.48
CA LEU A 483 -13.71 11.75 3.19
C LEU A 483 -14.25 13.18 3.36
N GLU A 484 -15.05 13.44 4.39
CA GLU A 484 -15.52 14.80 4.72
C GLU A 484 -14.37 15.72 5.17
N GLN A 485 -13.36 15.18 5.87
CA GLN A 485 -12.14 15.85 6.29
C GLN A 485 -10.91 15.24 5.60
N SER A 486 -10.81 15.47 4.29
CA SER A 486 -9.65 15.12 3.48
C SER A 486 -8.38 15.88 3.94
N ILE A 487 -7.24 15.67 3.28
CA ILE A 487 -5.98 16.28 3.70
C ILE A 487 -5.97 17.80 3.48
N ASN A 488 -5.65 18.54 4.52
CA ASN A 488 -5.26 19.94 4.41
C ASN A 488 -3.74 20.06 4.26
N LEU A 489 -3.30 21.25 3.85
CA LEU A 489 -1.92 21.69 3.93
C LEU A 489 -1.87 22.98 4.74
N TYR A 490 -0.96 23.04 5.70
CA TYR A 490 -0.66 24.22 6.50
C TYR A 490 0.79 24.66 6.25
N ARG A 491 1.11 25.91 6.59
CA ARG A 491 2.49 26.43 6.66
C ARG A 491 2.70 27.21 7.95
N MET A 492 3.89 27.10 8.52
CA MET A 492 4.26 27.69 9.79
C MET A 492 5.49 28.58 9.64
N ASP A 493 5.44 29.79 10.20
CA ASP A 493 6.58 30.72 10.20
C ASP A 493 7.57 30.47 11.36
N ALA A 494 8.66 31.23 11.38
CA ALA A 494 9.71 31.16 12.40
C ALA A 494 9.25 31.56 13.81
N ASN A 495 8.06 32.14 13.95
CA ASN A 495 7.41 32.52 15.21
C ASN A 495 6.27 31.55 15.58
N GLU A 496 6.21 30.38 14.94
CA GLU A 496 5.17 29.35 15.11
C GLU A 496 3.74 29.85 14.79
N ASN A 497 3.59 30.86 13.93
CA ASN A 497 2.30 31.26 13.38
C ASN A 497 1.93 30.32 12.23
N VAL A 498 0.79 29.62 12.35
CA VAL A 498 0.29 28.71 11.31
C VAL A 498 -0.78 29.36 10.44
N GLU A 499 -0.63 29.23 9.11
CA GLU A 499 -1.66 29.55 8.10
C GLU A 499 -2.15 28.26 7.42
N LEU A 500 -3.46 28.19 7.13
CA LEU A 500 -4.04 27.16 6.26
C LEU A 500 -3.77 27.52 4.79
N VAL A 501 -3.19 26.59 4.04
CA VAL A 501 -2.77 26.76 2.63
C VAL A 501 -3.76 26.12 1.67
N VAL A 502 -4.14 24.87 1.93
CA VAL A 502 -5.16 24.10 1.19
C VAL A 502 -6.10 23.51 2.22
N GLY A 503 -7.40 23.76 2.06
CA GLY A 503 -8.42 23.35 3.03
C GLY A 503 -9.66 24.24 2.99
N ASP A 504 -10.76 23.71 3.52
CA ASP A 504 -12.05 24.38 3.55
C ASP A 504 -12.12 25.42 4.70
N PRO A 505 -13.03 26.41 4.65
CA PRO A 505 -13.19 27.37 5.75
C PRO A 505 -13.67 26.73 7.05
N THR A 506 -13.06 27.14 8.17
CA THR A 506 -13.41 26.72 9.54
C THR A 506 -13.55 27.95 10.45
N ASP A 507 -14.01 27.78 11.70
CA ASP A 507 -14.05 28.88 12.67
C ASP A 507 -12.67 29.46 12.98
N MET A 508 -11.61 28.64 12.88
CA MET A 508 -10.22 29.06 13.05
C MET A 508 -9.63 29.69 11.77
N PHE A 509 -10.00 29.16 10.60
CA PHE A 509 -9.58 29.65 9.28
C PHE A 509 -10.79 30.10 8.44
N PRO A 510 -11.49 31.20 8.80
CA PRO A 510 -12.79 31.58 8.22
C PRO A 510 -12.76 32.05 6.76
N LYS A 511 -11.58 32.00 6.11
CA LYS A 511 -11.39 32.27 4.68
C LYS A 511 -11.07 31.01 3.86
N GLY A 512 -10.89 29.85 4.51
CA GLY A 512 -10.30 28.66 3.90
C GLY A 512 -8.80 28.83 3.62
N GLY A 513 -8.23 27.89 2.87
CA GLY A 513 -6.82 27.90 2.51
C GLY A 513 -6.44 29.07 1.58
N ILE A 514 -5.29 29.71 1.85
CA ILE A 514 -4.83 30.90 1.10
C ILE A 514 -4.55 30.66 -0.39
N SER A 515 -4.48 29.39 -0.83
CA SER A 515 -4.42 29.03 -2.26
C SER A 515 -5.76 29.12 -3.00
N GLY A 516 -6.87 29.34 -2.27
CA GLY A 516 -8.24 29.20 -2.80
C GLY A 516 -8.65 27.76 -3.12
N THR A 517 -7.82 26.76 -2.79
CA THR A 517 -8.12 25.34 -3.02
C THR A 517 -8.64 24.71 -1.74
N GLY A 518 -9.82 24.07 -1.83
CA GLY A 518 -10.42 23.32 -0.73
C GLY A 518 -9.67 22.04 -0.37
N THR A 519 -10.16 21.34 0.65
CA THR A 519 -9.53 20.14 1.22
C THR A 519 -9.27 19.05 0.17
N GLY A 520 -8.22 18.24 0.39
CA GLY A 520 -7.80 17.20 -0.54
C GLY A 520 -7.32 17.72 -1.90
N TYR A 521 -6.94 19.00 -1.99
CA TYR A 521 -6.60 19.67 -3.25
C TYR A 521 -7.75 19.60 -4.29
N GLY A 522 -9.00 19.62 -3.78
CA GLY A 522 -10.22 19.45 -4.57
C GLY A 522 -10.59 17.99 -4.87
N SER A 523 -9.84 17.00 -4.38
CA SER A 523 -10.25 15.58 -4.37
C SER A 523 -10.33 15.07 -2.92
N HIS A 524 -11.54 14.88 -2.42
CA HIS A 524 -11.78 14.31 -1.09
C HIS A 524 -11.26 12.86 -0.94
N MET A 525 -10.84 12.24 -2.04
CA MET A 525 -10.25 10.91 -2.08
C MET A 525 -8.76 10.90 -1.68
N ASN A 526 -8.08 12.06 -1.67
CA ASN A 526 -6.74 12.20 -1.12
C ASN A 526 -6.75 12.10 0.41
N GLN A 527 -6.03 11.14 0.97
CA GLN A 527 -6.09 10.83 2.40
C GLN A 527 -4.77 10.92 3.15
N TYR A 528 -3.63 10.86 2.45
CA TYR A 528 -2.31 11.16 3.01
C TYR A 528 -1.58 12.22 2.16
N THR A 529 -0.96 13.20 2.79
CA THR A 529 0.24 13.86 2.26
C THR A 529 1.40 12.89 2.47
N TRP A 530 1.58 11.93 1.57
CA TRP A 530 2.40 10.75 1.89
C TRP A 530 3.91 11.02 1.79
N GLN A 531 4.28 11.92 0.88
CA GLN A 531 5.62 12.51 0.76
C GLN A 531 5.53 13.94 0.21
N ALA A 532 6.56 14.73 0.52
CA ALA A 532 6.72 16.08 -0.01
C ALA A 532 8.20 16.38 -0.29
N THR A 533 8.50 17.15 -1.34
CA THR A 533 9.88 17.60 -1.60
C THR A 533 9.93 18.94 -2.31
N VAL A 534 10.97 19.73 -2.04
CA VAL A 534 11.28 20.92 -2.85
C VAL A 534 12.10 20.52 -4.07
N TYR A 535 11.64 20.91 -5.25
CA TYR A 535 12.28 20.64 -6.55
C TYR A 535 12.07 21.84 -7.47
N GLU A 536 13.15 22.30 -8.11
CA GLU A 536 13.15 23.40 -9.10
C GLU A 536 12.47 24.71 -8.66
N GLY A 537 12.40 24.95 -7.34
CA GLY A 537 11.80 26.14 -6.73
C GLY A 537 10.30 26.00 -6.41
N LYS A 538 9.67 24.86 -6.72
CA LYS A 538 8.31 24.50 -6.28
C LYS A 538 8.37 23.46 -5.15
N LEU A 539 7.32 23.41 -4.34
CA LEU A 539 7.06 22.32 -3.38
C LEU A 539 6.15 21.29 -4.04
N TYR A 540 6.62 20.05 -4.20
CA TYR A 540 5.84 18.94 -4.74
C TYR A 540 5.23 18.12 -3.62
N ILE A 541 3.95 17.77 -3.77
CA ILE A 541 3.16 16.96 -2.83
C ILE A 541 2.69 15.69 -3.53
N GLY A 542 3.16 14.54 -3.06
CA GLY A 542 2.69 13.22 -3.49
C GLY A 542 1.64 12.69 -2.51
N THR A 543 0.46 12.33 -3.01
CA THR A 543 -0.65 11.89 -2.16
C THR A 543 -0.71 10.36 -2.03
N MET A 544 -1.60 9.90 -1.14
CA MET A 544 -2.31 8.64 -1.29
C MET A 544 -3.77 8.95 -1.61
N ASP A 545 -4.30 8.37 -2.69
CA ASP A 545 -5.71 8.42 -3.05
C ASP A 545 -6.38 7.08 -2.67
N THR A 546 -7.50 7.16 -1.96
CA THR A 546 -8.19 5.97 -1.42
C THR A 546 -9.15 5.31 -2.42
N THR A 547 -9.35 5.87 -3.61
CA THR A 547 -10.30 5.35 -4.62
C THR A 547 -9.98 3.90 -5.00
N THR A 548 -8.70 3.58 -5.21
CA THR A 548 -8.26 2.21 -5.54
C THR A 548 -8.56 1.21 -4.42
N LEU A 549 -8.46 1.63 -3.14
CA LEU A 549 -8.80 0.75 -1.99
C LEU A 549 -10.31 0.65 -1.76
N LEU A 550 -11.07 1.65 -2.21
CA LEU A 550 -12.52 1.65 -2.22
C LEU A 550 -13.11 1.19 -3.57
N GLU A 551 -12.31 0.63 -4.49
CA GLU A 551 -12.75 0.13 -5.81
C GLU A 551 -14.02 -0.74 -5.73
N PRO A 552 -14.20 -1.66 -4.76
CA PRO A 552 -15.41 -2.49 -4.63
C PRO A 552 -16.72 -1.71 -4.34
N ILE A 553 -16.63 -0.41 -4.03
CA ILE A 553 -17.78 0.50 -3.84
C ILE A 553 -17.73 1.62 -4.88
N ALA A 554 -16.56 2.21 -5.13
CA ALA A 554 -16.37 3.34 -6.03
C ALA A 554 -16.84 3.02 -7.46
N GLN A 555 -16.52 1.82 -7.98
CA GLN A 555 -16.85 1.37 -9.34
C GLN A 555 -18.36 1.42 -9.68
N PHE A 556 -19.23 1.31 -8.67
CA PHE A 556 -20.69 1.41 -8.79
C PHE A 556 -21.20 2.85 -8.90
N THR A 557 -20.36 3.85 -8.61
CA THR A 557 -20.75 5.25 -8.45
C THR A 557 -20.02 6.21 -9.39
N ASN A 558 -18.74 5.95 -9.72
CA ASN A 558 -17.92 6.77 -10.61
C ASN A 558 -18.17 6.48 -12.10
N GLY A 559 -18.47 5.22 -12.45
CA GLY A 559 -18.75 4.76 -13.81
C GLY A 559 -17.85 3.63 -14.32
N ASP A 560 -16.84 3.18 -13.56
CA ASP A 560 -15.84 2.22 -14.06
C ASP A 560 -16.48 0.92 -14.60
N LEU A 561 -17.53 0.41 -13.93
CA LEU A 561 -18.29 -0.77 -14.37
C LEU A 561 -18.82 -0.68 -15.81
N ILE A 562 -19.25 0.51 -16.28
CA ILE A 562 -19.76 0.66 -17.65
C ILE A 562 -18.66 0.85 -18.70
N HIS A 563 -17.40 0.83 -18.27
CA HIS A 563 -16.21 0.95 -19.12
C HIS A 563 -15.32 -0.31 -19.10
N MET A 564 -15.59 -1.29 -18.22
CA MET A 564 -14.97 -2.61 -18.25
C MET A 564 -15.03 -3.27 -19.62
N THR A 565 -13.92 -3.85 -20.05
CA THR A 565 -13.81 -4.58 -21.32
C THR A 565 -14.60 -5.89 -21.31
N PRO A 566 -14.96 -6.46 -22.48
CA PRO A 566 -15.66 -7.76 -22.55
C PRO A 566 -14.92 -8.93 -21.88
N ASP A 567 -13.59 -8.86 -21.76
CA ASP A 567 -12.79 -9.90 -21.10
C ASP A 567 -12.65 -9.68 -19.59
N GLU A 568 -12.59 -8.42 -19.12
CA GLU A 568 -12.78 -8.11 -17.69
C GLU A 568 -14.16 -8.56 -17.20
N TRP A 569 -15.21 -8.39 -18.01
CA TRP A 569 -16.56 -8.90 -17.70
C TRP A 569 -16.62 -10.44 -17.61
N LYS A 570 -15.94 -11.17 -18.51
CA LYS A 570 -15.87 -12.64 -18.45
C LYS A 570 -15.16 -13.12 -17.17
N LYS A 571 -14.03 -12.50 -16.83
CA LYS A 571 -13.29 -12.77 -15.58
C LYS A 571 -14.18 -12.53 -14.36
N GLN A 572 -14.83 -11.37 -14.30
CA GLN A 572 -15.70 -10.95 -13.20
C GLN A 572 -16.85 -11.95 -12.95
N ILE A 573 -17.52 -12.39 -14.02
CA ILE A 573 -18.60 -13.40 -13.96
C ILE A 573 -18.05 -14.76 -13.51
N ASN A 574 -16.83 -15.12 -13.90
CA ASN A 574 -16.19 -16.37 -13.50
C ASN A 574 -15.80 -16.38 -12.01
N TYR A 575 -15.21 -15.30 -11.48
CA TYR A 575 -14.89 -15.19 -10.06
C TYR A 575 -16.15 -15.26 -9.19
N LEU A 576 -17.22 -14.54 -9.58
CA LEU A 576 -18.52 -14.60 -8.91
C LEU A 576 -19.08 -16.03 -8.86
N ARG A 577 -18.94 -16.81 -9.94
CA ARG A 577 -19.35 -18.21 -9.97
C ARG A 577 -18.54 -19.06 -8.99
N VAL A 578 -17.21 -19.00 -9.04
CA VAL A 578 -16.32 -19.78 -8.16
C VAL A 578 -16.58 -19.45 -6.68
N PHE A 579 -16.84 -18.18 -6.35
CA PHE A 579 -17.22 -17.78 -4.99
C PHE A 579 -18.54 -18.43 -4.54
N LEU A 580 -19.59 -18.40 -5.38
CA LEU A 580 -20.88 -19.03 -5.07
C LEU A 580 -20.75 -20.56 -4.92
N GLU A 581 -19.99 -21.23 -5.78
CA GLU A 581 -19.74 -22.67 -5.71
C GLU A 581 -19.00 -23.08 -4.42
N LEU A 582 -18.03 -22.28 -3.97
CA LEU A 582 -17.29 -22.53 -2.72
C LEU A 582 -18.15 -22.29 -1.48
N LEU A 583 -18.99 -21.26 -1.45
CA LEU A 583 -19.93 -21.03 -0.34
C LEU A 583 -20.90 -22.21 -0.14
N ILE A 584 -21.42 -22.76 -1.25
CA ILE A 584 -22.30 -23.94 -1.21
C ILE A 584 -21.53 -25.14 -0.63
N LYS A 585 -20.28 -25.37 -1.08
CA LYS A 585 -19.42 -26.48 -0.63
C LYS A 585 -19.04 -26.39 0.85
N ASP A 586 -18.73 -25.21 1.37
CA ASP A 586 -18.42 -25.02 2.80
C ASP A 586 -19.64 -25.32 3.68
N SER A 587 -20.84 -24.98 3.20
CA SER A 587 -22.09 -25.27 3.91
C SER A 587 -22.35 -26.77 4.06
N THR A 588 -21.97 -27.61 3.08
CA THR A 588 -22.12 -29.07 3.16
C THR A 588 -21.10 -29.75 4.07
N ASN A 589 -19.87 -29.22 4.16
CA ASN A 589 -18.82 -29.80 5.00
C ASN A 589 -19.00 -29.50 6.51
N SER A 590 -19.75 -28.45 6.84
CA SER A 590 -19.90 -27.96 8.22
C SER A 590 -20.80 -28.84 9.10
N GLY A 591 -21.49 -29.83 8.54
CA GLY A 591 -22.44 -30.70 9.27
C GLY A 591 -21.82 -31.88 10.02
N ASP A 592 -20.58 -32.28 9.72
CA ASP A 592 -20.00 -33.57 10.17
C ASP A 592 -18.98 -33.43 11.32
N ALA A 593 -18.73 -32.20 11.79
CA ALA A 593 -17.62 -31.86 12.69
C ALA A 593 -17.90 -32.10 14.19
N SER A 594 -18.58 -33.20 14.56
CA SER A 594 -18.94 -33.47 15.98
C SER A 594 -18.86 -34.95 16.43
N ALA A 595 -17.89 -35.73 15.93
CA ALA A 595 -17.73 -37.12 16.37
C ALA A 595 -16.26 -37.62 16.44
N ASN A 596 -15.49 -37.23 17.46
CA ASN A 596 -14.39 -38.06 17.97
C ASN A 596 -13.93 -37.64 19.38
N GLY A 597 -14.17 -38.48 20.39
CA GLY A 597 -14.01 -38.06 21.80
C GLY A 597 -14.19 -39.11 22.89
N SER A 598 -13.76 -40.35 22.69
CA SER A 598 -13.50 -41.40 23.72
C SER A 598 -14.62 -41.87 24.68
N GLY A 599 -14.73 -43.20 24.87
CA GLY A 599 -15.14 -43.81 26.15
C GLY A 599 -16.42 -44.66 26.13
N ASN A 600 -16.32 -45.88 26.69
CA ASN A 600 -17.45 -46.79 26.92
C ASN A 600 -18.39 -46.28 28.03
N ALA A 601 -19.71 -46.47 27.89
CA ALA A 601 -20.42 -47.52 28.65
C ALA A 601 -21.97 -47.52 28.47
N ALA A 602 -22.55 -48.71 28.66
CA ALA A 602 -23.96 -48.99 28.96
C ALA A 602 -25.01 -48.70 27.87
N ALA A 603 -26.13 -49.42 27.97
CA ALA A 603 -27.22 -49.40 27.00
C ALA A 603 -28.56 -49.09 27.68
N ASN A 604 -29.41 -48.35 26.98
CA ASN A 604 -30.83 -48.64 26.82
C ASN A 604 -31.30 -47.97 25.53
N GLY A 605 -32.25 -48.60 24.84
CA GLY A 605 -32.71 -48.13 23.53
C GLY A 605 -33.95 -47.27 23.63
N ASP A 606 -34.01 -46.22 22.82
CA ASP A 606 -35.25 -45.79 22.18
C ASP A 606 -34.92 -45.19 20.80
N LYS A 607 -35.91 -45.12 19.90
CA LYS A 607 -35.66 -44.84 18.47
C LYS A 607 -35.39 -43.36 18.17
N ALA A 608 -34.19 -43.07 17.65
CA ALA A 608 -33.95 -41.87 16.86
C ALA A 608 -34.36 -42.10 15.38
N PRO A 609 -34.82 -41.08 14.65
CA PRO A 609 -34.99 -41.15 13.19
C PRO A 609 -33.61 -41.21 12.50
N GLU A 610 -33.51 -41.95 11.41
CA GLU A 610 -32.27 -42.05 10.63
C GLU A 610 -32.00 -40.73 9.89
N ALA A 611 -30.91 -40.05 10.25
CA ALA A 611 -30.38 -38.95 9.45
C ALA A 611 -29.80 -39.54 8.15
N SER A 612 -30.46 -39.31 7.02
CA SER A 612 -30.05 -39.80 5.71
C SER A 612 -28.72 -39.18 5.29
N THR A 613 -27.66 -39.97 5.30
CA THR A 613 -26.32 -39.53 4.90
C THR A 613 -26.26 -39.19 3.41
N PHE A 614 -25.65 -38.04 3.10
CA PHE A 614 -25.27 -37.66 1.73
C PHE A 614 -24.08 -38.49 1.24
N SER A 615 -24.30 -39.81 1.13
CA SER A 615 -23.37 -40.71 0.45
C SER A 615 -23.41 -40.40 -1.04
N ALA A 616 -22.27 -40.06 -1.63
CA ALA A 616 -22.15 -39.82 -3.06
C ALA A 616 -22.54 -41.09 -3.82
N ARG A 617 -23.74 -41.10 -4.44
CA ARG A 617 -24.13 -42.19 -5.33
C ARG A 617 -23.13 -42.25 -6.49
N SER A 618 -22.48 -43.40 -6.63
CA SER A 618 -21.66 -43.76 -7.77
C SER A 618 -22.40 -43.46 -9.08
N ALA A 619 -21.66 -43.06 -10.13
CA ALA A 619 -22.20 -42.74 -11.44
C ALA A 619 -22.66 -44.00 -12.22
N ASP A 620 -23.65 -44.71 -11.67
CA ASP A 620 -24.12 -46.02 -12.14
C ASP A 620 -25.66 -46.16 -12.02
N SER A 621 -26.38 -45.17 -12.55
CA SER A 621 -27.79 -45.33 -12.95
C SER A 621 -28.21 -44.29 -13.99
N ALA A 622 -28.86 -44.76 -15.05
CA ALA A 622 -29.57 -43.98 -16.07
C ALA A 622 -28.73 -42.93 -16.85
N SER A 623 -28.09 -43.39 -17.94
CA SER A 623 -27.89 -42.54 -19.11
C SER A 623 -29.26 -42.09 -19.64
N THR A 624 -29.66 -40.85 -19.35
CA THR A 624 -30.84 -40.27 -19.97
C THR A 624 -30.48 -39.92 -21.41
N ASP A 625 -31.20 -40.47 -22.40
CA ASP A 625 -30.95 -40.12 -23.79
C ASP A 625 -31.32 -38.65 -24.06
N SER A 626 -30.82 -38.11 -25.18
CA SER A 626 -31.01 -36.68 -25.50
C SER A 626 -32.47 -36.29 -25.73
N ALA A 627 -33.40 -37.24 -25.90
CA ALA A 627 -34.83 -36.97 -25.98
C ALA A 627 -35.44 -36.86 -24.56
N GLY A 628 -35.16 -37.83 -23.68
CA GLY A 628 -35.57 -37.76 -22.27
C GLY A 628 -35.00 -36.55 -21.53
N ALA A 629 -33.75 -36.18 -21.83
CA ALA A 629 -33.12 -34.98 -21.30
C ALA A 629 -33.79 -33.69 -21.83
N ALA A 630 -34.22 -33.67 -23.10
CA ALA A 630 -34.98 -32.54 -23.65
C ALA A 630 -36.38 -32.41 -23.03
N ASP A 631 -37.07 -33.53 -22.78
CA ASP A 631 -38.36 -33.53 -22.09
C ASP A 631 -38.24 -33.05 -20.63
N LEU A 632 -37.17 -33.40 -19.92
CA LEU A 632 -36.88 -32.87 -18.57
C LEU A 632 -36.64 -31.35 -18.60
N VAL A 633 -35.90 -30.83 -19.58
CA VAL A 633 -35.72 -29.38 -19.76
C VAL A 633 -37.05 -28.69 -20.11
N ALA A 634 -37.87 -29.27 -20.97
CA ALA A 634 -39.19 -28.73 -21.33
C ALA A 634 -40.15 -28.69 -20.12
N GLN A 635 -40.13 -29.72 -19.27
CA GLN A 635 -40.89 -29.77 -18.02
C GLN A 635 -40.40 -28.71 -17.02
N ALA A 636 -39.08 -28.56 -16.84
CA ALA A 636 -38.51 -27.53 -15.98
C ALA A 636 -38.86 -26.10 -16.45
N VAL A 637 -38.81 -25.83 -17.77
CA VAL A 637 -39.23 -24.56 -18.37
C VAL A 637 -40.74 -24.31 -18.20
N THR A 638 -41.56 -25.36 -18.25
CA THR A 638 -43.00 -25.27 -17.98
C THR A 638 -43.25 -24.89 -16.52
N GLN A 639 -42.68 -25.64 -15.56
CA GLN A 639 -42.80 -25.31 -14.13
C GLN A 639 -42.22 -23.93 -13.75
N ALA A 640 -41.19 -23.46 -14.47
CA ALA A 640 -40.66 -22.10 -14.31
C ALA A 640 -41.62 -21.04 -14.87
N SER A 641 -42.32 -21.34 -15.97
CA SER A 641 -43.36 -20.49 -16.54
C SER A 641 -44.58 -20.37 -15.62
N ASP A 642 -45.00 -21.46 -15.00
CA ASP A 642 -46.16 -21.49 -14.10
C ASP A 642 -45.84 -20.73 -12.80
N ARG A 643 -44.65 -20.93 -12.22
CA ARG A 643 -44.14 -20.13 -11.09
C ARG A 643 -44.03 -18.63 -11.45
N LYS A 644 -43.62 -18.30 -12.69
CA LYS A 644 -43.60 -16.91 -13.19
C LYS A 644 -45.02 -16.32 -13.31
N GLN A 645 -46.02 -17.10 -13.74
CA GLN A 645 -47.41 -16.63 -13.75
C GLN A 645 -47.97 -16.37 -12.34
N GLN A 646 -47.58 -17.17 -11.34
CA GLN A 646 -48.01 -16.98 -9.95
C GLN A 646 -47.33 -15.80 -9.23
N THR A 647 -46.24 -15.25 -9.78
CA THR A 647 -45.41 -14.20 -9.14
C THR A 647 -45.44 -12.83 -9.84
N MET A 648 -46.22 -12.66 -10.92
CA MET A 648 -46.35 -11.36 -11.59
C MET A 648 -47.40 -10.44 -10.94
N PRO A 649 -47.07 -9.17 -10.61
CA PRO A 649 -48.06 -8.18 -10.18
C PRO A 649 -49.08 -7.85 -11.26
N GLN A 650 -50.36 -7.70 -10.87
CA GLN A 650 -51.46 -7.20 -11.72
C GLN A 650 -51.29 -5.72 -12.15
N THR A 651 -50.25 -5.02 -11.67
CA THR A 651 -50.09 -3.55 -11.77
C THR A 651 -49.23 -3.06 -12.93
N LEU A 652 -48.72 -3.94 -13.81
CA LEU A 652 -47.96 -3.55 -15.02
C LEU A 652 -48.81 -3.36 -16.29
N SER A 653 -50.15 -3.34 -16.16
CA SER A 653 -51.08 -3.07 -17.26
C SER A 653 -51.61 -1.62 -17.22
N LEU A 654 -50.74 -0.65 -17.55
CA LEU A 654 -51.13 0.75 -17.84
C LEU A 654 -50.71 1.19 -19.24
N ASP A 655 -51.02 0.35 -20.23
CA ASP A 655 -51.15 0.76 -21.64
C ASP A 655 -52.33 0.00 -22.27
N SER A 656 -53.48 0.68 -22.35
CA SER A 656 -54.77 0.10 -22.73
C SER A 656 -54.94 -0.08 -24.24
N ASP A 657 -54.06 -0.89 -24.86
CA ASP A 657 -54.24 -1.40 -26.23
C ASP A 657 -53.44 -2.69 -26.54
N SER A 658 -52.42 -3.03 -25.74
CA SER A 658 -51.53 -4.18 -25.99
C SER A 658 -52.14 -5.58 -25.69
N ALA A 659 -53.45 -5.66 -25.47
CA ALA A 659 -54.20 -6.84 -24.98
C ALA A 659 -54.35 -8.01 -25.99
N LYS A 660 -53.38 -8.22 -26.89
CA LYS A 660 -53.39 -9.28 -27.92
C LYS A 660 -52.09 -10.08 -28.07
N SER A 661 -51.13 -9.95 -27.16
CA SER A 661 -50.05 -10.94 -27.01
C SER A 661 -50.40 -11.93 -25.90
N LYS A 662 -50.58 -13.22 -26.24
CA LYS A 662 -50.92 -14.29 -25.29
C LYS A 662 -49.72 -15.02 -24.67
N ASP A 663 -48.48 -14.62 -25.00
CA ASP A 663 -47.30 -15.46 -24.77
C ASP A 663 -46.17 -14.78 -23.96
N SER A 664 -46.30 -13.49 -23.60
CA SER A 664 -45.28 -12.74 -22.84
C SER A 664 -45.04 -13.22 -21.40
N GLY A 665 -45.93 -14.07 -20.88
CA GLY A 665 -45.88 -14.56 -19.49
C GLY A 665 -44.89 -15.71 -19.24
N LYS A 666 -44.51 -16.50 -20.26
CA LYS A 666 -43.73 -17.73 -20.06
C LYS A 666 -42.24 -17.48 -19.81
N VAL A 667 -41.56 -18.48 -19.28
CA VAL A 667 -40.10 -18.61 -19.33
C VAL A 667 -39.76 -19.31 -20.65
N SER A 668 -38.70 -18.87 -21.33
CA SER A 668 -38.18 -19.51 -22.52
C SER A 668 -36.66 -19.58 -22.47
N LEU A 669 -36.11 -20.59 -23.14
CA LEU A 669 -34.68 -20.75 -23.38
C LEU A 669 -34.40 -20.54 -24.87
N THR A 670 -33.19 -20.09 -25.19
CA THR A 670 -32.68 -20.21 -26.56
C THR A 670 -32.27 -21.66 -26.84
N ASP A 671 -32.26 -22.06 -28.11
CA ASP A 671 -31.85 -23.42 -28.53
C ASP A 671 -30.46 -23.79 -27.97
N ASP A 672 -29.56 -22.80 -27.93
CA ASP A 672 -28.19 -22.87 -27.42
C ASP A 672 -28.11 -23.09 -25.89
N GLN A 673 -29.15 -22.70 -25.14
CA GLN A 673 -29.30 -22.95 -23.70
C GLN A 673 -29.98 -24.30 -23.45
N THR A 674 -31.02 -24.63 -24.22
CA THR A 674 -31.67 -25.94 -24.19
C THR A 674 -30.67 -27.04 -24.46
N ALA A 675 -29.84 -26.91 -25.51
CA ALA A 675 -28.78 -27.85 -25.85
C ALA A 675 -27.78 -28.06 -24.71
N LYS A 676 -27.36 -26.99 -24.01
CA LYS A 676 -26.37 -27.09 -22.91
C LYS A 676 -26.95 -27.73 -21.65
N LEU A 677 -28.24 -27.54 -21.37
CA LEU A 677 -28.91 -28.25 -20.28
C LEU A 677 -29.14 -29.73 -20.62
N VAL A 678 -29.49 -30.03 -21.88
CA VAL A 678 -29.58 -31.41 -22.39
C VAL A 678 -28.22 -32.12 -22.32
N ASP A 679 -27.14 -31.47 -22.77
CA ASP A 679 -25.78 -31.99 -22.64
C ASP A 679 -25.42 -32.26 -21.18
N GLY A 680 -25.69 -31.31 -20.26
CA GLY A 680 -25.42 -31.49 -18.83
C GLY A 680 -26.18 -32.65 -18.20
N LEU A 681 -27.44 -32.87 -18.59
CA LEU A 681 -28.25 -34.02 -18.16
C LEU A 681 -27.77 -35.34 -18.79
N THR A 682 -27.28 -35.31 -20.03
CA THR A 682 -26.80 -36.49 -20.77
C THR A 682 -25.38 -36.91 -20.34
N ASN A 683 -24.54 -35.96 -19.93
CA ASN A 683 -23.15 -36.18 -19.52
C ASN A 683 -22.95 -36.32 -17.99
N GLY A 684 -24.02 -36.20 -17.20
CA GLY A 684 -23.99 -36.33 -15.74
C GLY A 684 -23.55 -35.07 -14.98
N GLY A 685 -23.23 -33.97 -15.66
CA GLY A 685 -22.95 -32.67 -15.04
C GLY A 685 -24.17 -31.99 -14.41
N ILE A 686 -25.38 -32.47 -14.70
CA ILE A 686 -26.64 -32.09 -14.05
C ILE A 686 -27.37 -33.38 -13.66
N VAL A 687 -27.71 -33.54 -12.38
CA VAL A 687 -28.43 -34.72 -11.87
C VAL A 687 -29.89 -34.33 -11.56
N PRO A 688 -30.90 -34.94 -12.22
CA PRO A 688 -32.31 -34.72 -11.89
C PRO A 688 -32.60 -35.05 -10.42
N GLY A 689 -33.33 -34.18 -9.73
CA GLY A 689 -33.75 -34.41 -8.34
C GLY A 689 -32.62 -34.32 -7.30
N SER A 690 -31.43 -33.79 -7.63
CA SER A 690 -30.35 -33.59 -6.65
C SER A 690 -30.60 -32.45 -5.63
N LEU A 691 -31.79 -31.85 -5.66
CA LEU A 691 -32.27 -30.77 -4.79
C LEU A 691 -33.70 -31.09 -4.33
N ASP A 692 -33.90 -32.28 -3.75
CA ASP A 692 -35.21 -32.74 -3.24
C ASP A 692 -35.46 -32.34 -1.77
N ASP A 693 -34.60 -31.49 -1.19
CA ASP A 693 -34.87 -30.80 0.07
C ASP A 693 -35.99 -29.77 -0.15
N THR A 694 -37.24 -30.25 -0.13
CA THR A 694 -38.45 -29.41 -0.23
C THR A 694 -38.41 -28.30 0.82
N ALA A 695 -37.90 -28.60 2.02
CA ALA A 695 -37.70 -27.63 3.09
C ALA A 695 -36.77 -26.46 2.71
N LEU A 696 -35.66 -26.71 1.99
CA LEU A 696 -34.76 -25.64 1.55
C LEU A 696 -35.39 -24.82 0.43
N ALA A 697 -36.08 -25.46 -0.50
CA ALA A 697 -36.83 -24.77 -1.55
C ALA A 697 -37.94 -23.87 -0.96
N ASP A 698 -38.69 -24.38 0.02
CA ASP A 698 -39.76 -23.64 0.69
C ASP A 698 -39.22 -22.52 1.59
N GLN A 699 -38.10 -22.74 2.29
CA GLN A 699 -37.39 -21.68 3.02
C GLN A 699 -36.91 -20.56 2.10
N ILE A 700 -36.38 -20.90 0.92
CA ILE A 700 -35.99 -19.91 -0.11
C ILE A 700 -37.21 -19.17 -0.66
N ASN A 701 -38.35 -19.85 -0.87
CA ASN A 701 -39.59 -19.23 -1.32
C ASN A 701 -40.21 -18.30 -0.26
N ASP A 702 -40.26 -18.71 1.00
CA ASP A 702 -40.78 -17.92 2.12
C ASP A 702 -39.94 -16.65 2.36
N LEU A 703 -38.61 -16.81 2.41
CA LEU A 703 -37.63 -15.72 2.40
C LEU A 703 -37.84 -14.75 1.22
N ASN A 704 -38.06 -15.26 0.00
CA ASN A 704 -38.30 -14.43 -1.18
C ASN A 704 -39.64 -13.68 -1.10
N ASN A 705 -40.69 -14.31 -0.55
CA ASN A 705 -41.98 -13.65 -0.28
C ASN A 705 -41.87 -12.57 0.80
N GLN A 706 -41.08 -12.80 1.84
CA GLN A 706 -40.83 -11.82 2.90
C GLN A 706 -39.99 -10.65 2.36
N LEU A 707 -38.99 -10.89 1.51
CA LEU A 707 -38.28 -9.84 0.77
C LEU A 707 -39.23 -8.99 -0.11
N ASN A 708 -40.21 -9.60 -0.78
CA ASN A 708 -41.21 -8.88 -1.58
C ASN A 708 -42.17 -8.02 -0.71
N ALA A 709 -42.51 -8.47 0.50
CA ALA A 709 -43.27 -7.65 1.46
C ALA A 709 -42.47 -6.41 1.91
N LEU A 710 -41.15 -6.52 1.97
CA LEU A 710 -40.25 -5.43 2.36
C LEU A 710 -39.97 -4.42 1.22
N ASP A 711 -39.98 -4.85 -0.05
CA ASP A 711 -39.98 -3.92 -1.21
C ASP A 711 -41.19 -2.97 -1.17
N SER A 712 -42.35 -3.48 -0.74
CA SER A 712 -43.57 -2.67 -0.56
C SER A 712 -43.42 -1.58 0.53
N LEU A 713 -42.64 -1.84 1.59
CA LEU A 713 -42.32 -0.85 2.63
C LEU A 713 -41.41 0.27 2.12
N ILE A 714 -40.48 -0.05 1.21
CA ILE A 714 -39.63 0.93 0.52
C ILE A 714 -40.48 1.77 -0.44
N GLY A 715 -41.26 1.12 -1.31
CA GLY A 715 -42.09 1.77 -2.32
C GLY A 715 -43.12 2.75 -1.72
N ALA A 716 -43.70 2.42 -0.55
CA ALA A 716 -44.69 3.26 0.12
C ALA A 716 -44.13 4.52 0.82
N LYS A 717 -42.80 4.64 0.99
CA LYS A 717 -42.15 5.71 1.78
C LYS A 717 -41.03 6.46 1.02
N ALA A 718 -40.79 6.15 -0.25
CA ALA A 718 -39.69 6.69 -1.04
C ALA A 718 -39.94 8.11 -1.62
N SER A 719 -40.21 9.10 -0.76
CA SER A 719 -40.34 10.52 -1.16
C SER A 719 -39.23 11.44 -0.64
N ASP A 720 -38.59 11.12 0.49
CA ASP A 720 -37.36 11.80 0.92
C ASP A 720 -36.32 10.84 1.55
N GLY A 721 -35.08 11.31 1.68
CA GLY A 721 -33.94 10.53 2.17
C GLY A 721 -33.93 10.23 3.67
N ALA A 722 -34.82 10.82 4.47
CA ALA A 722 -35.08 10.45 5.86
C ALA A 722 -36.18 9.39 5.94
N GLN A 723 -37.29 9.60 5.23
CA GLN A 723 -38.39 8.63 5.10
C GLN A 723 -37.89 7.28 4.58
N PHE A 724 -37.00 7.27 3.58
CA PHE A 724 -36.32 6.05 3.12
C PHE A 724 -35.48 5.39 4.23
N ARG A 725 -34.68 6.14 4.99
CA ARG A 725 -33.87 5.58 6.09
C ARG A 725 -34.71 4.97 7.19
N ASP A 726 -35.82 5.60 7.55
CA ASP A 726 -36.68 5.14 8.65
C ASP A 726 -37.61 3.99 8.20
N ALA A 727 -38.01 3.98 6.92
CA ALA A 727 -38.59 2.80 6.28
C ALA A 727 -37.62 1.61 6.27
N TYR A 728 -36.36 1.86 5.89
CA TYR A 728 -35.33 0.84 5.79
C TYR A 728 -34.90 0.31 7.17
N ALA A 729 -34.81 1.18 8.18
CA ALA A 729 -34.55 0.75 9.57
C ALA A 729 -35.68 -0.12 10.12
N GLN A 730 -36.94 0.21 9.83
CA GLN A 730 -38.10 -0.64 10.18
C GLN A 730 -38.05 -1.99 9.43
N LEU A 731 -37.66 -1.97 8.16
CA LEU A 731 -37.47 -3.17 7.33
C LEU A 731 -36.39 -4.11 7.88
N LEU A 732 -35.30 -3.60 8.45
CA LEU A 732 -34.27 -4.41 9.11
C LEU A 732 -34.77 -5.06 10.41
N ASP A 733 -35.60 -4.35 11.19
CA ASP A 733 -36.20 -4.89 12.41
C ASP A 733 -37.15 -6.05 12.09
N GLU A 734 -37.99 -5.92 11.07
CA GLU A 734 -38.84 -7.04 10.59
C GLU A 734 -38.01 -8.19 9.99
N TYR A 735 -36.93 -7.90 9.23
CA TYR A 735 -36.05 -8.92 8.66
C TYR A 735 -35.30 -9.72 9.75
N GLY A 736 -34.99 -9.10 10.90
CA GLY A 736 -34.40 -9.76 12.06
C GLY A 736 -35.29 -10.80 12.74
N LYS A 737 -36.58 -10.91 12.34
CA LYS A 737 -37.56 -11.87 12.86
C LYS A 737 -37.73 -13.11 11.95
N ILE A 738 -37.01 -13.17 10.83
CA ILE A 738 -37.11 -14.23 9.82
C ILE A 738 -36.33 -15.49 10.24
N ALA A 739 -36.91 -16.66 9.99
CA ALA A 739 -36.31 -17.96 10.24
C ALA A 739 -35.28 -18.35 9.13
N VAL A 740 -34.13 -17.67 9.12
CA VAL A 740 -33.03 -17.96 8.19
C VAL A 740 -32.39 -19.32 8.52
N PRO A 741 -32.16 -20.20 7.53
CA PRO A 741 -31.40 -21.44 7.70
C PRO A 741 -30.01 -21.20 8.33
N ASP A 742 -29.60 -22.01 9.30
CA ASP A 742 -28.38 -21.75 10.10
C ASP A 742 -27.09 -21.73 9.27
N ASN A 743 -27.06 -22.36 8.09
CA ASN A 743 -25.93 -22.28 7.15
C ASN A 743 -25.86 -20.95 6.37
N LEU A 744 -26.98 -20.23 6.20
CA LEU A 744 -27.03 -18.90 5.58
C LEU A 744 -26.98 -17.78 6.62
N LYS A 745 -27.36 -18.07 7.87
CA LYS A 745 -27.43 -17.13 8.99
C LYS A 745 -26.19 -16.25 9.19
N PRO A 746 -24.92 -16.73 9.06
CA PRO A 746 -23.75 -15.86 9.16
C PRO A 746 -23.65 -14.80 8.04
N LEU A 747 -24.10 -15.13 6.83
CA LEU A 747 -24.20 -14.22 5.69
C LEU A 747 -25.31 -13.17 5.91
N TYR A 748 -26.39 -13.55 6.58
CA TYR A 748 -27.53 -12.67 6.89
C TYR A 748 -27.20 -11.72 8.05
N ASP A 749 -26.56 -12.23 9.10
CA ASP A 749 -25.92 -11.45 10.16
C ASP A 749 -24.83 -10.52 9.61
N MET A 750 -24.25 -10.83 8.45
CA MET A 750 -23.34 -9.93 7.74
C MET A 750 -24.09 -8.82 6.99
N LEU A 751 -25.11 -9.16 6.20
CA LEU A 751 -26.00 -8.22 5.51
C LEU A 751 -26.60 -7.17 6.47
N LEU A 752 -27.24 -7.62 7.55
CA LEU A 752 -27.89 -6.76 8.54
C LEU A 752 -26.91 -5.76 9.20
N LYS A 753 -25.70 -6.22 9.55
CA LYS A 753 -24.67 -5.38 10.20
C LYS A 753 -23.98 -4.39 9.24
N LEU A 754 -24.05 -4.62 7.92
CA LEU A 754 -23.56 -3.67 6.92
C LEU A 754 -24.60 -2.57 6.61
N THR A 755 -25.88 -2.90 6.67
CA THR A 755 -26.97 -2.05 6.15
C THR A 755 -27.65 -1.17 7.21
N THR A 756 -27.03 -1.02 8.40
CA THR A 756 -27.54 -0.19 9.50
C THR A 756 -27.81 1.27 9.09
N LYS A 757 -28.68 1.94 9.85
CA LYS A 757 -29.07 3.34 9.60
C LYS A 757 -27.86 4.29 9.58
N GLU A 758 -26.88 4.03 10.42
CA GLU A 758 -25.63 4.77 10.59
C GLU A 758 -24.72 4.56 9.37
N ASN A 759 -24.58 3.32 8.90
CA ASN A 759 -23.81 3.00 7.70
C ASN A 759 -24.44 3.58 6.43
N LEU A 760 -25.77 3.54 6.31
CA LEU A 760 -26.48 4.15 5.18
C LEU A 760 -26.34 5.69 5.18
N GLN A 761 -26.28 6.33 6.35
CA GLN A 761 -25.95 7.76 6.46
C GLN A 761 -24.50 8.05 6.05
N ALA A 762 -23.54 7.25 6.53
CA ALA A 762 -22.12 7.38 6.19
C ALA A 762 -21.85 7.12 4.69
N TYR A 763 -22.54 6.14 4.08
CA TYR A 763 -22.49 5.90 2.64
C TYR A 763 -23.11 7.07 1.87
N ALA A 764 -24.30 7.56 2.25
CA ALA A 764 -24.94 8.72 1.61
C ALA A 764 -24.08 10.00 1.69
N LYS A 765 -23.36 10.21 2.80
CA LYS A 765 -22.32 11.25 2.93
C LYS A 765 -21.17 11.05 1.93
N SER A 766 -20.76 9.80 1.69
CA SER A 766 -19.58 9.46 0.87
C SER A 766 -19.85 9.47 -0.65
N VAL A 767 -21.06 9.10 -1.09
CA VAL A 767 -21.43 8.94 -2.52
C VAL A 767 -21.16 10.20 -3.37
N LYS A 768 -21.30 11.41 -2.81
CA LYS A 768 -20.97 12.67 -3.51
C LYS A 768 -19.50 12.74 -3.97
N TYR A 769 -18.59 12.15 -3.20
CA TYR A 769 -17.15 12.13 -3.47
C TYR A 769 -16.77 10.95 -4.35
N LEU A 770 -17.24 9.75 -4.00
CA LEU A 770 -17.00 8.51 -4.77
C LEU A 770 -17.43 8.66 -6.24
N LYS A 771 -18.56 9.32 -6.51
CA LYS A 771 -19.07 9.57 -7.87
C LYS A 771 -18.14 10.40 -8.77
N THR A 772 -17.22 11.19 -8.22
CA THR A 772 -16.27 12.02 -8.99
C THR A 772 -14.82 11.60 -8.80
N SER A 773 -14.61 10.45 -8.15
CA SER A 773 -13.29 9.87 -7.88
C SER A 773 -12.55 9.47 -9.16
N LYS A 774 -11.22 9.37 -9.04
CA LYS A 774 -10.33 8.79 -10.04
C LYS A 774 -9.32 7.92 -9.30
N SER A 775 -9.08 6.72 -9.83
CA SER A 775 -8.14 5.77 -9.24
C SER A 775 -6.69 6.09 -9.64
N GLY A 776 -5.76 5.84 -8.71
CA GLY A 776 -4.36 6.24 -8.82
C GLY A 776 -4.08 7.63 -8.20
N PHE A 777 -2.84 7.84 -7.74
CA PHE A 777 -2.45 9.00 -6.93
C PHE A 777 -2.57 10.35 -7.64
N ASP A 778 -2.67 11.40 -6.83
CA ASP A 778 -2.50 12.78 -7.25
C ASP A 778 -1.07 13.26 -6.96
N LEU A 779 -0.55 14.15 -7.83
CA LEU A 779 0.71 14.87 -7.62
C LEU A 779 0.48 16.35 -7.90
N TYR A 780 0.80 17.18 -6.92
CA TYR A 780 0.65 18.63 -6.99
C TYR A 780 2.00 19.32 -6.95
N ALA A 781 2.12 20.42 -7.70
CA ALA A 781 3.23 21.36 -7.58
C ALA A 781 2.72 22.67 -6.98
N ILE A 782 3.42 23.19 -5.98
CA ILE A 782 3.01 24.36 -5.21
C ILE A 782 4.08 25.43 -5.36
N SER A 783 3.66 26.62 -5.79
CA SER A 783 4.51 27.81 -5.83
C SER A 783 4.03 28.79 -4.77
N ASP A 784 4.93 29.29 -3.92
CA ASP A 784 4.68 30.41 -3.00
C ASP A 784 5.54 31.60 -3.40
N LYS A 785 4.92 32.73 -3.72
CA LYS A 785 5.60 33.96 -4.18
C LYS A 785 4.89 35.18 -3.61
N ASP A 786 5.63 36.02 -2.89
CA ASP A 786 5.11 37.23 -2.23
C ASP A 786 3.87 36.95 -1.34
N GLY A 787 3.87 35.79 -0.67
CA GLY A 787 2.78 35.30 0.17
C GLY A 787 1.56 34.73 -0.58
N LYS A 788 1.55 34.77 -1.91
CA LYS A 788 0.52 34.15 -2.76
C LYS A 788 0.93 32.71 -3.08
N VAL A 789 0.10 31.76 -2.68
CA VAL A 789 0.28 30.35 -3.00
C VAL A 789 -0.59 29.96 -4.19
N SER A 790 -0.02 29.24 -5.15
CA SER A 790 -0.75 28.59 -6.25
C SER A 790 -0.50 27.09 -6.27
N VAL A 791 -1.52 26.31 -6.62
CA VAL A 791 -1.49 24.85 -6.73
C VAL A 791 -1.68 24.46 -8.20
N GLU A 792 -0.71 23.76 -8.75
CA GLU A 792 -0.70 23.20 -10.11
C GLU A 792 -0.83 21.67 -10.02
N THR A 793 -1.48 21.04 -11.00
CA THR A 793 -1.80 19.59 -10.99
C THR A 793 -0.96 18.85 -12.01
N VAL A 794 -0.06 17.98 -11.54
CA VAL A 794 0.83 17.17 -12.39
C VAL A 794 0.14 15.86 -12.82
N THR A 795 -0.54 15.16 -11.90
CA THR A 795 -1.41 14.01 -12.22
C THR A 795 -2.58 13.93 -11.24
N LYS A 796 -3.67 13.27 -11.67
CA LYS A 796 -4.79 12.79 -10.83
C LYS A 796 -5.28 11.40 -11.27
N ASN A 797 -4.33 10.51 -11.57
CA ASN A 797 -4.59 9.15 -12.05
C ASN A 797 -3.34 8.24 -12.01
N GLY A 798 -2.43 8.40 -11.03
CA GLY A 798 -1.31 7.47 -10.81
C GLY A 798 -0.37 7.26 -12.00
N PHE A 799 -0.18 8.30 -12.83
CA PHE A 799 0.51 8.26 -14.13
C PHE A 799 -0.12 7.33 -15.19
N GLY A 800 -1.42 7.09 -15.12
CA GLY A 800 -2.17 6.23 -16.05
C GLY A 800 -2.38 4.79 -15.55
N ASP A 801 -1.86 4.45 -14.38
CA ASP A 801 -2.08 3.18 -13.70
C ASP A 801 -3.10 3.38 -12.57
N ARG A 802 -4.27 2.71 -12.66
CA ARG A 802 -5.33 2.89 -11.65
C ARG A 802 -4.96 2.30 -10.28
N TYR A 803 -3.92 1.47 -10.21
CA TYR A 803 -3.50 0.73 -9.02
C TYR A 803 -2.27 1.35 -8.30
N ASN A 804 -1.60 2.32 -8.93
CA ASN A 804 -0.67 3.25 -8.29
C ASN A 804 -1.40 4.20 -7.32
N HIS A 805 -2.00 3.68 -6.25
CA HIS A 805 -2.83 4.45 -5.30
C HIS A 805 -2.07 5.49 -4.46
N GLY A 806 -0.73 5.51 -4.49
CA GLY A 806 0.05 6.54 -3.79
C GLY A 806 1.44 6.78 -4.38
N LEU A 807 2.01 7.94 -4.05
CA LEU A 807 3.40 8.31 -4.34
C LEU A 807 4.20 8.27 -3.02
N ARG A 808 5.28 7.48 -2.97
CA ARG A 808 5.95 7.10 -1.71
C ARG A 808 7.40 7.53 -1.52
N ILE A 809 8.11 7.94 -2.57
CA ILE A 809 9.46 8.56 -2.47
C ILE A 809 9.67 9.61 -3.57
N PHE A 810 10.52 10.60 -3.27
CA PHE A 810 11.13 11.51 -4.25
C PHE A 810 12.65 11.48 -4.05
N ALA A 811 13.41 11.12 -5.08
CA ALA A 811 14.88 11.01 -5.04
C ALA A 811 15.52 11.88 -6.13
N LYS A 812 16.28 12.90 -5.72
CA LYS A 812 16.84 13.94 -6.58
C LYS A 812 18.31 13.67 -6.89
N THR A 813 18.59 13.16 -8.08
CA THR A 813 19.95 12.99 -8.63
C THR A 813 20.39 14.25 -9.39
N SER A 814 21.61 14.29 -9.91
CA SER A 814 22.14 15.43 -10.69
C SER A 814 21.30 15.76 -11.93
N ASP A 815 20.83 14.72 -12.62
CA ASP A 815 20.22 14.81 -13.95
C ASP A 815 18.74 14.39 -13.99
N TYR A 816 18.22 13.74 -12.93
CA TYR A 816 16.82 13.29 -12.83
C TYR A 816 16.22 13.41 -11.43
N LEU A 817 14.94 13.78 -11.37
CA LEU A 817 14.05 13.46 -10.27
C LEU A 817 13.44 12.07 -10.53
N LEU A 818 13.78 11.12 -9.68
CA LEU A 818 13.10 9.84 -9.58
C LEU A 818 11.95 9.95 -8.58
N ILE A 819 10.81 9.32 -8.88
CA ILE A 819 9.75 9.04 -7.92
C ILE A 819 9.45 7.54 -7.89
N GLY A 820 8.89 7.08 -6.77
CA GLY A 820 8.47 5.69 -6.59
C GLY A 820 7.05 5.60 -6.05
N THR A 821 6.28 4.62 -6.51
CA THR A 821 4.84 4.50 -6.24
C THR A 821 4.52 3.52 -5.11
N ALA A 822 3.25 3.49 -4.72
CA ALA A 822 2.65 2.47 -3.90
C ALA A 822 1.55 1.76 -4.69
N ASN A 823 1.73 0.46 -4.96
CA ASN A 823 0.82 -0.33 -5.77
C ASN A 823 0.73 -1.76 -5.20
N PRO A 824 -0.25 -2.06 -4.32
CA PRO A 824 -0.43 -3.37 -3.69
C PRO A 824 -1.20 -4.38 -4.56
N PHE A 825 -1.31 -4.09 -5.87
CA PHE A 825 -1.93 -4.97 -6.87
C PHE A 825 -0.85 -5.54 -7.78
N TYR A 826 0.04 -4.68 -8.29
CA TYR A 826 1.04 -5.02 -9.29
C TYR A 826 2.50 -4.83 -8.86
N GLY A 827 2.78 -4.17 -7.74
CA GLY A 827 4.15 -3.88 -7.29
C GLY A 827 4.57 -2.44 -7.58
N THR A 828 5.48 -1.90 -6.75
CA THR A 828 5.93 -0.50 -6.84
C THR A 828 6.57 -0.20 -8.19
N GLN A 829 6.21 0.94 -8.77
CA GLN A 829 6.79 1.42 -10.01
C GLN A 829 7.78 2.55 -9.74
N LEU A 830 8.86 2.60 -10.52
CA LEU A 830 9.83 3.70 -10.49
C LEU A 830 9.71 4.53 -11.78
N TRP A 831 9.65 5.85 -11.63
CA TRP A 831 9.46 6.80 -12.73
C TRP A 831 10.45 7.97 -12.63
N ARG A 832 11.12 8.35 -13.72
CA ARG A 832 12.06 9.51 -13.75
C ARG A 832 11.58 10.64 -14.66
N THR A 833 11.76 11.89 -14.24
CA THR A 833 11.71 13.07 -15.11
C THR A 833 13.11 13.71 -15.16
N PRO A 834 13.58 14.22 -16.32
CA PRO A 834 14.83 14.96 -16.39
C PRO A 834 14.79 16.23 -15.53
N ASN A 835 15.95 16.63 -15.01
CA ASN A 835 16.16 17.92 -14.37
C ASN A 835 16.32 19.01 -15.44
N THR A 836 15.56 20.10 -15.31
CA THR A 836 15.75 21.35 -16.07
C THR A 836 16.79 22.26 -15.40
N GLN A 837 16.95 22.14 -14.08
CA GLN A 837 17.97 22.82 -13.28
C GLN A 837 18.90 21.77 -12.65
N LYS A 838 20.21 21.86 -12.89
CA LYS A 838 21.19 20.99 -12.24
C LYS A 838 21.07 21.07 -10.71
N VAL A 839 20.95 19.92 -10.05
CA VAL A 839 21.03 19.86 -8.58
C VAL A 839 22.39 20.36 -8.11
N LYS A 840 22.37 21.21 -7.08
CA LYS A 840 23.56 21.69 -6.38
C LYS A 840 23.77 20.91 -5.10
N TYR A 841 25.02 20.54 -4.88
CA TYR A 841 25.51 19.75 -3.76
C TYR A 841 26.24 20.65 -2.77
N ALA A 842 26.18 20.32 -1.48
CA ALA A 842 26.80 21.09 -0.40
C ALA A 842 28.33 20.98 -0.38
N ILE A 843 28.98 22.04 0.09
CA ILE A 843 30.43 22.13 0.25
C ILE A 843 30.74 22.57 1.67
N THR A 844 31.30 21.63 2.46
CA THR A 844 31.77 21.87 3.82
C THR A 844 33.29 21.99 3.81
N VAL A 845 33.81 23.02 4.47
CA VAL A 845 35.25 23.20 4.67
C VAL A 845 35.52 23.40 6.16
N SER A 846 36.50 22.67 6.68
CA SER A 846 36.97 22.76 8.07
C SER A 846 38.50 22.89 8.13
N ASP A 847 39.03 23.09 9.33
CA ASP A 847 40.45 23.08 9.65
C ASP A 847 40.72 22.17 10.88
N ASP A 848 41.96 22.12 11.35
CA ASP A 848 42.40 21.40 12.55
C ASP A 848 42.62 22.32 13.77
N GLY A 849 42.15 23.57 13.71
CA GLY A 849 42.36 24.60 14.73
C GLY A 849 43.69 25.37 14.63
N ASN A 850 44.64 24.97 13.79
CA ASN A 850 45.92 25.66 13.61
C ASN A 850 45.93 26.64 12.41
N GLY A 851 44.73 27.01 11.94
CA GLY A 851 44.51 27.99 10.88
C GLY A 851 43.03 28.29 10.73
N THR A 852 42.63 28.71 9.54
CA THR A 852 41.23 28.87 9.11
C THR A 852 41.07 28.42 7.66
N ALA A 853 39.92 27.87 7.30
CA ALA A 853 39.66 27.38 5.95
C ALA A 853 38.25 27.75 5.40
N SER A 854 38.10 27.82 4.07
CA SER A 854 36.86 28.21 3.40
C SER A 854 36.76 27.74 1.94
N ALA A 855 35.55 27.73 1.38
CA ALA A 855 35.28 27.56 -0.05
C ALA A 855 34.69 28.84 -0.68
N SER A 856 34.87 28.99 -2.00
CA SER A 856 34.30 30.12 -2.75
C SER A 856 32.78 30.12 -2.86
N VAL A 857 32.14 28.96 -2.69
CA VAL A 857 30.69 28.78 -2.67
C VAL A 857 30.29 27.70 -1.66
N LYS A 858 29.10 27.83 -1.05
CA LYS A 858 28.54 26.81 -0.14
C LYS A 858 27.87 25.64 -0.85
N THR A 859 27.48 25.81 -2.11
CA THR A 859 26.95 24.74 -2.97
C THR A 859 27.41 24.92 -4.42
N ALA A 860 27.56 23.81 -5.15
CA ALA A 860 27.89 23.82 -6.58
C ALA A 860 27.20 22.65 -7.31
N ALA A 861 26.93 22.80 -8.60
CA ALA A 861 26.37 21.75 -9.45
C ALA A 861 27.47 20.84 -10.01
N GLN A 862 27.12 19.58 -10.34
CA GLN A 862 28.08 18.63 -10.91
C GLN A 862 28.80 19.20 -12.15
N GLY A 863 30.13 19.14 -12.11
CA GLY A 863 31.03 19.67 -13.15
C GLY A 863 31.46 21.14 -12.96
N GLU A 864 30.89 21.89 -12.00
CA GLU A 864 31.38 23.24 -11.66
C GLU A 864 32.73 23.16 -10.91
N ARG A 865 33.66 24.11 -11.17
CA ARG A 865 34.94 24.19 -10.44
C ARG A 865 34.75 24.99 -9.16
N VAL A 866 35.08 24.39 -8.03
CA VAL A 866 35.11 25.02 -6.70
C VAL A 866 36.56 25.39 -6.37
N THR A 867 36.78 26.55 -5.76
CA THR A 867 38.08 26.93 -5.19
C THR A 867 37.97 26.98 -3.66
N ILE A 868 39.05 26.60 -2.99
CA ILE A 868 39.16 26.55 -1.53
C ILE A 868 40.39 27.34 -1.08
N ALA A 869 40.33 27.92 0.11
CA ALA A 869 41.39 28.76 0.65
C ALA A 869 41.64 28.41 2.12
N ALA A 870 42.92 28.32 2.48
CA ALA A 870 43.37 28.11 3.84
C ALA A 870 44.34 29.23 4.23
N LYS A 871 44.20 29.74 5.46
CA LYS A 871 45.13 30.70 6.07
C LYS A 871 45.66 30.08 7.37
N PRO A 872 46.97 29.75 7.46
CA PRO A 872 47.56 29.27 8.71
C PRO A 872 47.53 30.32 9.83
N ASN A 873 47.63 29.85 11.07
CA ASN A 873 48.01 30.69 12.20
C ASN A 873 49.55 30.92 12.21
N ASP A 874 50.01 31.90 12.99
CA ASP A 874 51.44 32.21 13.09
C ASP A 874 52.24 30.99 13.59
N GLY A 875 53.36 30.69 12.92
CA GLY A 875 54.17 29.49 13.19
C GLY A 875 53.66 28.19 12.55
N TYR A 876 52.69 28.26 11.63
CA TYR A 876 52.17 27.12 10.87
C TYR A 876 52.13 27.39 9.36
N ARG A 877 52.08 26.30 8.57
CA ARG A 877 51.80 26.29 7.13
C ARG A 877 50.74 25.25 6.80
N LEU A 878 50.02 25.42 5.70
CA LEU A 878 49.16 24.36 5.17
C LEU A 878 50.04 23.18 4.76
N LYS A 879 49.74 21.99 5.29
CA LYS A 879 50.38 20.73 4.91
C LYS A 879 49.67 20.10 3.72
N GLU A 880 48.35 19.92 3.86
CA GLU A 880 47.53 19.22 2.87
C GLU A 880 46.04 19.57 3.01
N TRP A 881 45.27 19.29 1.95
CA TRP A 881 43.82 19.25 2.01
C TRP A 881 43.36 17.80 2.16
N LYS A 882 42.95 17.41 3.36
CA LYS A 882 42.38 16.10 3.61
C LYS A 882 40.93 16.09 3.13
N VAL A 883 40.63 15.32 2.09
CA VAL A 883 39.26 15.08 1.66
C VAL A 883 38.60 14.16 2.69
N LEU A 884 37.54 14.66 3.34
CA LEU A 884 36.77 13.90 4.33
C LEU A 884 35.60 13.16 3.66
N TYR A 885 34.99 13.79 2.64
CA TYR A 885 33.90 13.22 1.86
C TYR A 885 33.82 13.87 0.47
N GLY A 886 33.27 13.14 -0.50
CA GLY A 886 32.98 13.60 -1.86
C GLY A 886 33.73 12.79 -2.92
N GLY A 887 34.91 12.27 -2.58
CA GLY A 887 35.81 11.57 -3.52
C GLY A 887 36.44 12.52 -4.55
N VAL A 888 36.59 13.81 -4.21
CA VAL A 888 37.17 14.82 -5.11
C VAL A 888 38.69 14.79 -5.14
N GLY A 889 39.28 14.98 -6.31
CA GLY A 889 40.72 15.29 -6.43
C GLY A 889 40.96 16.78 -6.20
N VAL A 890 41.54 17.15 -5.05
CA VAL A 890 41.96 18.53 -4.80
C VAL A 890 43.30 18.80 -5.51
N LYS A 891 43.33 19.82 -6.37
CA LYS A 891 44.54 20.29 -7.06
C LYS A 891 44.50 21.80 -7.25
N ASP A 892 45.64 22.47 -7.03
CA ASP A 892 45.81 23.91 -7.20
C ASP A 892 44.77 24.72 -6.39
N ASN A 893 44.56 24.31 -5.12
CA ASN A 893 43.55 24.86 -4.21
C ASN A 893 42.12 24.88 -4.79
N ALA A 894 41.76 23.84 -5.54
CA ALA A 894 40.47 23.70 -6.21
C ALA A 894 40.09 22.23 -6.42
N PHE A 895 38.82 22.00 -6.75
CA PHE A 895 38.33 20.71 -7.25
C PHE A 895 37.18 20.91 -8.25
N VAL A 896 36.73 19.83 -8.89
CA VAL A 896 35.52 19.82 -9.73
C VAL A 896 34.41 19.12 -8.95
N MET A 897 33.23 19.72 -8.89
CA MET A 897 32.12 19.22 -8.07
C MET A 897 31.55 17.91 -8.60
N THR A 898 31.37 16.96 -7.69
CA THR A 898 30.77 15.64 -7.90
C THR A 898 29.23 15.68 -7.95
N ASN A 899 28.60 14.53 -8.23
CA ASN A 899 27.15 14.31 -8.07
C ASN A 899 26.75 13.99 -6.61
N LYS A 900 27.50 14.52 -5.65
CA LYS A 900 27.31 14.36 -4.20
C LYS A 900 28.01 15.50 -3.47
N ASP A 901 27.60 15.76 -2.23
CA ASP A 901 28.20 16.79 -1.36
C ASP A 901 29.68 16.51 -1.07
N VAL A 902 30.45 17.54 -0.73
CA VAL A 902 31.90 17.47 -0.55
C VAL A 902 32.28 18.06 0.81
N ALA A 903 33.13 17.35 1.57
CA ALA A 903 33.73 17.87 2.79
C ALA A 903 35.26 17.76 2.71
N VAL A 904 35.97 18.86 2.97
CA VAL A 904 37.44 18.91 2.98
C VAL A 904 37.96 19.64 4.23
N GLN A 905 39.06 19.16 4.78
CA GLN A 905 39.73 19.75 5.94
C GLN A 905 41.11 20.28 5.53
N ALA A 906 41.42 21.52 5.89
CA ALA A 906 42.78 22.03 5.86
C ALA A 906 43.56 21.44 7.05
N VAL A 907 44.62 20.70 6.76
CA VAL A 907 45.55 20.17 7.77
C VAL A 907 46.81 21.02 7.72
N PHE A 908 47.26 21.50 8.88
CA PHE A 908 48.40 22.38 9.02
C PHE A 908 49.55 21.70 9.77
N GLU A 909 50.78 22.16 9.54
CA GLU A 909 51.96 21.73 10.28
C GLU A 909 52.79 22.93 10.72
N LYS A 910 53.56 22.79 11.80
CA LYS A 910 54.41 23.89 12.30
C LYS A 910 55.52 24.22 11.32
N THR A 911 55.81 25.51 11.15
CA THR A 911 57.03 25.95 10.47
C THR A 911 58.21 25.83 11.43
N ASN A 912 59.10 24.87 11.17
CA ASN A 912 60.30 24.64 11.97
C ASN A 912 61.39 25.70 11.68
N ASP A 913 61.10 26.97 11.99
CA ASP A 913 62.05 28.07 11.86
C ASP A 913 62.97 28.15 13.08
N ALA A 914 63.81 27.10 13.22
CA ALA A 914 64.92 27.04 14.17
C ALA A 914 66.25 27.16 13.41
N VAL A 915 66.53 28.36 12.87
CA VAL A 915 67.85 28.67 12.31
C VAL A 915 68.82 28.95 13.46
N ASP A 916 69.77 28.04 13.68
CA ASP A 916 70.90 28.29 14.57
C ASP A 916 71.80 29.39 13.95
N PRO A 917 72.08 30.50 14.65
CA PRO A 917 72.92 31.58 14.13
C PRO A 917 74.43 31.26 14.09
N ASN A 918 74.88 30.07 14.52
CA ASN A 918 76.31 29.75 14.71
C ASN A 918 76.80 28.48 13.99
N GLN A 919 76.83 28.45 12.66
CA GLN A 919 77.92 27.74 11.94
C GLN A 919 78.22 28.36 10.56
N PRO A 920 79.49 28.37 10.09
CA PRO A 920 79.87 28.92 8.79
C PRO A 920 79.76 27.89 7.65
N ASP A 921 79.83 28.43 6.43
CA ASP A 921 79.68 27.75 5.13
C ASP A 921 80.71 26.64 4.84
N ASN A 922 80.24 25.53 4.27
CA ASN A 922 80.99 24.68 3.34
C ASN A 922 80.05 23.69 2.62
N GLY A 923 80.10 23.64 1.28
CA GLY A 923 79.32 22.69 0.47
C GLY A 923 80.03 21.34 0.24
N GLY A 924 79.27 20.27 0.02
CA GLY A 924 79.83 18.92 -0.15
C GLY A 924 78.87 17.87 -0.72
N VAL A 925 79.13 17.49 -1.97
CA VAL A 925 78.45 16.54 -2.88
C VAL A 925 78.47 15.05 -2.41
N GLU A 926 77.37 14.31 -2.72
CA GLU A 926 77.22 12.83 -2.89
C GLU A 926 77.36 11.80 -1.73
N GLY A 927 76.63 10.67 -1.90
CA GLY A 927 76.80 9.36 -1.21
C GLY A 927 75.90 9.11 0.02
N GLY A 928 75.41 7.90 0.32
CA GLY A 928 75.39 6.62 -0.43
C GLY A 928 75.51 5.37 0.48
N GLY A 929 74.60 4.38 0.38
CA GLY A 929 74.62 3.12 1.14
C GLY A 929 73.69 3.07 2.37
N THR A 930 72.94 1.99 2.72
CA THR A 930 73.29 0.58 3.12
C THR A 930 73.89 0.48 4.54
N GLU A 931 73.52 -0.43 5.45
CA GLU A 931 72.51 -1.54 5.42
C GLU A 931 72.23 -2.14 6.83
N THR A 932 71.09 -2.86 6.97
CA THR A 932 70.84 -4.07 7.83
C THR A 932 70.79 -4.03 9.39
N ASP A 933 70.22 -5.15 9.90
CA ASP A 933 70.15 -5.71 11.26
C ASP A 933 69.27 -5.06 12.36
N GLY A 934 68.58 -5.83 13.22
CA GLY A 934 68.40 -7.29 13.17
C GLY A 934 67.77 -7.96 14.42
N LYS A 935 66.77 -8.83 14.19
CA LYS A 935 66.37 -10.01 14.99
C LYS A 935 65.99 -9.93 16.50
N THR A 936 64.71 -10.21 16.75
CA THR A 936 64.12 -11.29 17.61
C THR A 936 64.37 -11.39 19.14
N GLY A 937 63.28 -11.62 19.89
CA GLY A 937 63.24 -12.19 21.25
C GLY A 937 61.78 -12.43 21.70
N SER A 938 61.51 -13.40 22.58
CA SER A 938 60.14 -13.75 23.03
C SER A 938 60.08 -14.28 24.48
N ASP A 939 58.85 -14.58 24.92
CA ASP A 939 58.43 -15.43 26.06
C ASP A 939 58.39 -14.92 27.54
N ASN A 940 57.14 -14.83 28.03
CA ASN A 940 56.56 -15.47 29.24
C ASN A 940 57.11 -15.24 30.68
N GLY A 941 56.20 -15.04 31.66
CA GLY A 941 56.52 -15.07 33.12
C GLY A 941 55.41 -14.62 34.11
N SER A 942 54.52 -15.54 34.51
CA SER A 942 53.31 -15.36 35.35
C SER A 942 53.45 -15.05 36.86
N ASN A 943 52.31 -14.66 37.50
CA ASN A 943 51.93 -14.75 38.94
C ASN A 943 52.48 -13.70 39.95
N ALA A 944 51.82 -13.31 41.06
CA ALA A 944 50.41 -13.34 41.57
C ALA A 944 50.36 -12.46 42.88
N ALA A 945 49.44 -12.45 43.87
CA ALA A 945 48.21 -13.18 44.22
C ALA A 945 47.36 -12.43 45.33
N GLN A 946 46.02 -12.63 45.37
CA GLN A 946 45.10 -12.49 46.54
C GLN A 946 44.93 -11.09 47.23
N ASN A 947 43.78 -10.72 47.82
CA ASN A 947 42.97 -11.47 48.81
C ASN A 947 41.49 -10.98 48.97
N VAL A 948 40.68 -11.70 49.77
CA VAL A 948 39.23 -11.42 50.05
C VAL A 948 38.91 -11.62 51.55
N PRO A 949 37.88 -10.96 52.13
CA PRO A 949 36.65 -11.68 52.57
C PRO A 949 35.35 -10.89 52.25
N SER A 950 34.15 -11.44 51.98
CA SER A 950 33.36 -12.58 52.54
C SER A 950 32.72 -12.25 53.92
N ASN A 951 31.48 -12.63 54.29
CA ASN A 951 30.33 -13.29 53.63
C ASN A 951 29.06 -13.18 54.55
N ALA A 952 27.86 -13.63 54.13
CA ALA A 952 26.93 -14.50 54.91
C ALA A 952 25.40 -14.40 54.59
N ASN A 953 24.88 -15.41 53.90
CA ASN A 953 23.58 -16.11 54.03
C ASN A 953 22.38 -15.53 54.81
N ARG A 954 21.18 -15.69 54.20
CA ARG A 954 20.07 -16.49 54.77
C ARG A 954 19.16 -17.09 53.68
N THR A 955 18.20 -17.93 54.05
CA THR A 955 17.68 -19.03 53.21
C THR A 955 16.15 -19.24 53.36
N VAL A 956 15.48 -19.76 52.31
CA VAL A 956 14.06 -20.24 52.28
C VAL A 956 13.06 -19.05 52.34
N ASP A 957 11.95 -18.98 51.58
CA ASP A 957 10.94 -20.01 51.25
C ASP A 957 10.29 -19.87 49.85
N ASN A 958 9.26 -20.69 49.58
CA ASN A 958 8.63 -20.95 48.27
C ASN A 958 7.10 -20.65 48.27
N SER A 959 6.45 -20.73 47.09
CA SER A 959 5.03 -20.43 46.79
C SER A 959 4.69 -18.91 46.79
N GLN A 960 3.71 -18.42 46.00
CA GLN A 960 2.55 -19.09 45.41
C GLN A 960 2.35 -18.79 43.91
N THR A 961 1.77 -19.76 43.19
CA THR A 961 1.27 -19.61 41.82
C THR A 961 -0.17 -19.09 41.79
N THR A 962 -0.46 -18.05 40.98
CA THR A 962 -1.83 -17.63 40.64
C THR A 962 -2.01 -17.60 39.12
N SER A 963 -2.75 -18.57 38.58
CA SER A 963 -2.88 -18.78 37.14
C SER A 963 -3.86 -17.79 36.48
N ALA A 964 -3.33 -16.68 35.94
CA ALA A 964 -4.10 -15.78 35.09
C ALA A 964 -4.46 -16.46 33.76
N LYS A 965 -5.74 -16.49 33.40
CA LYS A 965 -6.24 -17.15 32.17
C LYS A 965 -5.85 -16.35 30.93
N THR A 966 -5.09 -16.98 30.01
CA THR A 966 -4.71 -16.40 28.72
C THR A 966 -5.92 -16.22 27.78
N THR A 967 -6.41 -14.99 27.64
CA THR A 967 -7.34 -14.59 26.58
C THR A 967 -6.57 -14.07 25.37
N LYS A 968 -6.27 -14.94 24.40
CA LYS A 968 -5.68 -14.50 23.11
C LYS A 968 -6.64 -13.53 22.39
N LYS A 969 -6.22 -12.28 22.21
CA LYS A 969 -6.77 -11.38 21.18
C LYS A 969 -5.77 -11.32 20.03
N LEU A 970 -6.26 -11.48 18.79
CA LEU A 970 -5.42 -11.58 17.59
C LEU A 970 -5.43 -10.28 16.77
N SER A 971 -4.45 -10.15 15.87
CA SER A 971 -4.11 -8.94 15.12
C SER A 971 -5.13 -8.56 14.03
N ALA A 972 -5.47 -7.28 13.98
CA ALA A 972 -6.71 -6.74 13.42
C ALA A 972 -6.77 -6.51 11.90
N THR A 973 -5.74 -6.82 11.12
CA THR A 973 -5.67 -6.39 9.70
C THR A 973 -6.59 -7.18 8.75
N GLY A 974 -7.20 -8.28 9.22
CA GLY A 974 -7.54 -9.39 8.33
C GLY A 974 -9.01 -9.77 8.11
N THR A 975 -9.97 -9.52 9.01
CA THR A 975 -11.40 -9.84 8.67
C THR A 975 -11.88 -9.09 7.44
N ALA A 976 -11.11 -8.08 7.04
CA ALA A 976 -10.85 -7.82 5.64
C ALA A 976 -12.14 -7.55 4.87
N ILE A 977 -12.27 -8.27 3.78
CA ILE A 977 -13.00 -7.75 2.65
C ILE A 977 -14.32 -8.52 2.44
N VAL A 978 -14.61 -9.57 3.24
CA VAL A 978 -15.88 -10.34 3.16
C VAL A 978 -17.12 -9.45 3.35
N GLY A 979 -17.08 -8.51 4.30
CA GLY A 979 -18.16 -7.54 4.49
C GLY A 979 -18.41 -6.69 3.24
N VAL A 980 -17.36 -6.39 2.48
CA VAL A 980 -17.44 -5.62 1.24
C VAL A 980 -17.96 -6.49 0.09
N SER A 981 -17.63 -7.79 0.05
CA SER A 981 -18.12 -8.74 -0.96
C SER A 981 -19.65 -8.77 -1.00
N VAL A 982 -20.25 -8.77 0.19
CA VAL A 982 -21.69 -8.77 0.41
C VAL A 982 -22.31 -7.40 0.10
N GLY A 983 -21.61 -6.31 0.43
CA GLY A 983 -22.00 -4.95 0.05
C GLY A 983 -22.03 -4.73 -1.47
N ALA A 984 -21.07 -5.30 -2.22
CA ALA A 984 -21.02 -5.23 -3.68
C ALA A 984 -22.17 -6.02 -4.34
N VAL A 985 -22.56 -7.17 -3.77
CA VAL A 985 -23.76 -7.90 -4.20
C VAL A 985 -25.04 -7.08 -3.93
N LEU A 986 -25.12 -6.39 -2.79
CA LEU A 986 -26.22 -5.48 -2.52
C LEU A 986 -26.24 -4.29 -3.49
N ALA A 987 -25.07 -3.75 -3.86
CA ALA A 987 -24.92 -2.66 -4.83
C ALA A 987 -25.31 -3.10 -6.26
N LEU A 988 -25.07 -4.35 -6.65
CA LEU A 988 -25.57 -4.93 -7.91
C LEU A 988 -27.12 -4.93 -7.94
N VAL A 989 -27.77 -5.38 -6.86
CA VAL A 989 -29.24 -5.44 -6.76
C VAL A 989 -29.86 -4.04 -6.71
N VAL A 990 -29.44 -3.20 -5.76
CA VAL A 990 -30.00 -1.85 -5.54
C VAL A 990 -29.63 -0.89 -6.66
N GLY A 991 -28.37 -0.94 -7.13
CA GLY A 991 -27.89 -0.11 -8.23
C GLY A 991 -28.56 -0.47 -9.57
N GLY A 992 -28.79 -1.76 -9.83
CA GLY A 992 -29.56 -2.23 -10.99
C GLY A 992 -30.97 -1.63 -11.02
N ALA A 993 -31.71 -1.72 -9.91
CA ALA A 993 -33.03 -1.11 -9.77
C ALA A 993 -33.01 0.42 -9.98
N PHE A 994 -32.03 1.12 -9.39
CA PHE A 994 -31.92 2.58 -9.50
C PHE A 994 -31.60 3.04 -10.93
N VAL A 995 -30.70 2.36 -11.64
CA VAL A 995 -30.34 2.67 -13.04
C VAL A 995 -31.52 2.38 -13.99
N LEU A 996 -32.27 1.31 -13.76
CA LEU A 996 -33.47 0.99 -14.54
C LEU A 996 -34.56 2.05 -14.36
N ASN A 997 -34.86 2.47 -13.13
CA ASN A 997 -35.84 3.54 -12.88
C ASN A 997 -35.40 4.89 -13.48
N ARG A 998 -34.11 5.23 -13.41
CA ARG A 998 -33.60 6.50 -13.99
C ARG A 998 -33.58 6.52 -15.52
N ARG A 999 -33.59 5.35 -16.19
CA ARG A 999 -33.81 5.23 -17.64
C ARG A 999 -35.29 5.30 -18.03
N LYS A 1000 -36.22 4.91 -17.15
CA LYS A 1000 -37.67 5.15 -17.35
C LYS A 1000 -38.02 6.63 -17.19
N ALA A 1001 -37.51 7.32 -16.17
CA ALA A 1001 -37.77 8.74 -15.92
C ALA A 1001 -37.13 9.74 -16.93
N ARG A 1002 -36.74 9.25 -18.12
CA ARG A 1002 -36.16 10.02 -19.24
C ARG A 1002 -36.70 9.55 -20.61
N ARG A 1003 -37.83 8.83 -20.63
CA ARG A 1003 -38.58 8.43 -21.82
C ARG A 1003 -40.05 8.80 -21.64
#